data_AF-A0A7V5G941-F1
#
_entry.id   AF-A0A7V5G941-F1
#
_cell.length_a   1.000
_cell.length_b   1.000
_cell.length_c   1.000
_cell.angle_alpha   90.00
_cell.angle_beta   90.00
_cell.angle_gamma   90.00
#
_symmetry.space_group_name_H-M   'P 1'
#
loop_
_entity.id
_entity.type
_entity.pdbx_description
1 polymer ?
#
loop_
_entity_poly.entity_id
_entity_poly.type
_entity_poly.pdbx_seq_one_letter_code
_entity_poly.pdbx_strand_id
1 'polypeptide(L)'
;MKYTLYIDESGDFETQRGQWVLSGVLLADTYENCEKLLINKLSSVPKQLGCESIKDFHLTEFRQHHGHKTAVDMAETFLDKLNILPFDYHFLATINYTKSSLSERERTYRLMVADVLALCETVIPENDIIEHLDLVIATRTINGERQTWESDVDKDIIQSLPKALEVDLATKGMVELIGNHIQVKLQQANKSWGLVCADFIANLAYNNRNQNEKDLFDRLREQNKYSLFESFGGYEVRRANIAERDKDYVLALYRWLVLSLKKKNRDTAHKATLGLFKKVFAQRGTSGHRTAFEALLERLWRNYNSPHLYQELSSILLFLEDELEVFFSNSHKIQSDIIFRVRNFTMMLENHIGNAKRLNSLVDKQNSNIEQLASNPEFFNMILDFKTHEIETKINNLELREASILSEKYIEMIRNYKECWKILTEQDELSSFDNSRANIKSEMILIRSSVLISGIEDNYLIDSIDTKVSEISKLISHPLDISRLNNYKIMYLLKQRKQKEAFDFALSLFPTIEIELLNYFDLLWFMKALNDSILFNKITKLKKYISSVDFQFSQLDIDKKGHPIDLLWRELALFDFLAKNDKKTALKNIKNSKSSFTLGDSAIAQWLKIVIDIHEDFFLKKSKNEKEYFKGFKNIELIEAMDNFGDISLLEKVRYISPY
;
A
#
# COMPACT_ATOMS: atom_id res chain seq x y z
N MET A 1 -8.57 -31.33 21.21
CA MET A 1 -9.40 -30.71 22.27
C MET A 1 -10.87 -30.65 21.86
N LYS A 2 -11.79 -30.76 22.83
CA LYS A 2 -13.24 -30.70 22.59
C LYS A 2 -13.77 -29.36 23.09
N TYR A 3 -14.67 -28.75 22.32
CA TYR A 3 -15.22 -27.45 22.61
C TYR A 3 -16.75 -27.48 22.54
N THR A 4 -17.39 -26.60 23.31
CA THR A 4 -18.83 -26.32 23.20
C THR A 4 -19.04 -24.83 22.99
N LEU A 5 -19.79 -24.48 21.95
CA LEU A 5 -20.17 -23.11 21.63
C LEU A 5 -21.68 -22.95 21.78
N TYR A 6 -22.09 -22.16 22.77
CA TYR A 6 -23.47 -21.75 22.99
C TYR A 6 -23.74 -20.46 22.22
N ILE A 7 -24.87 -20.33 21.53
CA ILE A 7 -25.24 -19.14 20.76
C ILE A 7 -26.68 -18.72 21.07
N ASP A 8 -26.85 -17.43 21.35
CA ASP A 8 -28.15 -16.78 21.44
C ASP A 8 -28.14 -15.43 20.70
N GLU A 9 -29.30 -14.81 20.55
CA GLU A 9 -29.47 -13.52 19.87
C GLU A 9 -30.17 -12.47 20.72
N SER A 10 -29.94 -11.21 20.40
CA SER A 10 -30.67 -10.09 20.99
C SER A 10 -30.84 -8.94 20.00
N GLY A 11 -31.94 -8.21 20.18
CA GLY A 11 -32.22 -6.98 19.46
C GLY A 11 -33.57 -6.97 18.75
N ASP A 12 -33.75 -5.97 17.90
CA ASP A 12 -34.97 -5.81 17.11
C ASP A 12 -34.79 -6.56 15.78
N PHE A 13 -35.59 -7.60 15.55
CA PHE A 13 -35.51 -8.43 14.35
C PHE A 13 -36.54 -8.04 13.29
N GLU A 14 -37.41 -7.08 13.59
CA GLU A 14 -38.57 -6.76 12.77
C GLU A 14 -38.43 -5.42 12.06
N THR A 15 -37.79 -4.44 12.70
CA THR A 15 -37.66 -3.09 12.16
C THR A 15 -36.23 -2.75 11.73
N GLN A 16 -36.11 -1.74 10.87
CA GLN A 16 -34.81 -1.17 10.49
C GLN A 16 -34.14 -0.36 11.62
N ARG A 17 -34.79 -0.14 12.77
CA ARG A 17 -34.24 0.64 13.89
C ARG A 17 -33.46 -0.27 14.85
N GLY A 18 -32.37 0.24 15.43
CA GLY A 18 -31.53 -0.53 16.36
C GLY A 18 -30.54 -1.45 15.65
N GLN A 19 -30.04 -2.48 16.35
CA GLN A 19 -29.03 -3.44 15.86
C GLN A 19 -29.48 -4.88 16.07
N TRP A 20 -28.91 -5.82 15.32
CA TRP A 20 -29.06 -7.26 15.57
C TRP A 20 -27.74 -7.78 16.11
N VAL A 21 -27.79 -8.47 17.26
CA VAL A 21 -26.64 -9.09 17.89
C VAL A 21 -26.84 -10.59 17.96
N LEU A 22 -25.83 -11.36 17.56
CA LEU A 22 -25.66 -12.74 18.01
C LEU A 22 -24.50 -12.76 18.99
N SER A 23 -24.60 -13.55 20.04
CA SER A 23 -23.50 -13.76 20.96
C SER A 23 -23.38 -15.21 21.33
N GLY A 24 -22.18 -15.59 21.71
CA GLY A 24 -21.91 -16.93 22.15
C GLY A 24 -20.88 -17.02 23.26
N VAL A 25 -20.87 -18.19 23.89
CA VAL A 25 -19.93 -18.56 24.95
C VAL A 25 -19.23 -19.84 24.50
N LEU A 26 -17.93 -19.73 24.29
CA LEU A 26 -17.06 -20.87 23.99
C LEU A 26 -16.50 -21.44 25.28
N LEU A 27 -16.62 -22.75 25.49
CA LEU A 27 -16.07 -23.48 26.64
C LEU A 27 -15.22 -24.65 26.15
N ALA A 28 -14.07 -24.89 26.79
CA ALA A 28 -13.10 -25.93 26.41
C ALA A 28 -13.44 -27.33 27.00
N ASP A 29 -14.65 -27.83 26.77
CA ASP A 29 -15.06 -29.21 27.10
C ASP A 29 -16.28 -29.64 26.23
N THR A 30 -16.78 -30.87 26.39
CA THR A 30 -18.01 -31.34 25.74
C THR A 30 -19.27 -30.75 26.36
N TYR A 31 -20.37 -30.76 25.62
CA TYR A 31 -21.66 -30.26 26.08
C TYR A 31 -22.10 -30.89 27.40
N GLU A 32 -21.99 -32.23 27.54
CA GLU A 32 -22.45 -32.94 28.73
C GLU A 32 -21.66 -32.54 29.98
N ASN A 33 -20.34 -32.35 29.85
CA ASN A 33 -19.48 -31.91 30.94
C ASN A 33 -19.71 -30.43 31.29
N CYS A 34 -19.82 -29.57 30.26
CA CYS A 34 -20.10 -28.15 30.41
C CYS A 34 -21.41 -27.93 31.18
N GLU A 35 -22.53 -28.51 30.72
CA GLU A 35 -23.83 -28.33 31.37
C GLU A 35 -23.84 -28.88 32.80
N LYS A 36 -23.23 -30.05 33.04
CA LYS A 36 -23.12 -30.61 34.40
C LYS A 36 -22.39 -29.65 35.34
N LEU A 37 -21.27 -29.07 34.89
CA LEU A 37 -20.48 -28.15 35.69
C LEU A 37 -21.17 -26.80 35.88
N LEU A 38 -21.80 -26.27 34.83
CA LEU A 38 -22.59 -25.04 34.89
C LEU A 38 -23.79 -25.19 35.84
N ILE A 39 -24.55 -26.28 35.76
CA ILE A 39 -25.66 -26.56 36.70
C ILE A 39 -25.15 -26.57 38.14
N ASN A 40 -24.05 -27.28 38.41
CA ASN A 40 -23.48 -27.38 39.75
C ASN A 40 -23.04 -26.01 40.30
N LYS A 41 -22.58 -25.09 39.45
CA LYS A 41 -22.07 -23.78 39.87
C LYS A 41 -23.14 -22.67 39.87
N LEU A 42 -24.11 -22.73 38.96
CA LEU A 42 -25.04 -21.64 38.67
C LEU A 42 -26.46 -21.88 39.19
N SER A 43 -26.84 -23.12 39.53
CA SER A 43 -28.20 -23.46 39.99
C SER A 43 -28.70 -22.67 41.21
N SER A 44 -27.79 -22.14 42.04
CA SER A 44 -28.13 -21.31 43.20
C SER A 44 -28.25 -19.82 42.89
N VAL A 45 -27.76 -19.36 41.73
CA VAL A 45 -27.67 -17.94 41.36
C VAL A 45 -29.04 -17.28 41.17
N PRO A 46 -30.06 -17.91 40.56
CA PRO A 46 -31.39 -17.31 40.45
C PRO A 46 -31.93 -16.87 41.81
N LYS A 47 -31.85 -17.73 42.82
CA LYS A 47 -32.29 -17.42 44.18
C LYS A 47 -31.45 -16.31 44.83
N GLN A 48 -30.15 -16.27 44.58
CA GLN A 48 -29.26 -15.20 45.07
C GLN A 48 -29.62 -13.83 44.49
N LEU A 49 -30.11 -13.81 43.25
CA LEU A 49 -30.49 -12.61 42.51
C LEU A 49 -32.01 -12.34 42.52
N GLY A 50 -32.76 -13.01 43.39
CA GLY A 50 -34.19 -12.73 43.62
C GLY A 50 -35.17 -13.36 42.61
N CYS A 51 -34.74 -14.36 41.84
CA CYS A 51 -35.56 -15.09 40.87
C CYS A 51 -35.96 -16.47 41.41
N GLU A 52 -37.17 -16.93 41.07
CA GLU A 52 -37.69 -18.24 41.53
C GLU A 52 -37.03 -19.41 40.80
N SER A 53 -36.75 -19.23 39.50
CA SER A 53 -36.23 -20.29 38.64
C SER A 53 -35.35 -19.75 37.50
N ILE A 54 -34.71 -20.65 36.77
CA ILE A 54 -33.97 -20.34 35.52
C ILE A 54 -34.89 -19.77 34.43
N LYS A 55 -36.21 -20.03 34.49
CA LYS A 55 -37.16 -19.55 33.47
C LYS A 55 -37.41 -18.05 33.55
N ASP A 56 -37.20 -17.47 34.72
CA ASP A 56 -37.40 -16.05 35.03
C ASP A 56 -36.03 -15.33 35.10
N PHE A 57 -34.99 -15.96 34.57
CA PHE A 57 -33.61 -15.52 34.67
C PHE A 57 -33.14 -14.94 33.33
N HIS A 58 -33.76 -13.82 32.94
CA HIS A 58 -33.45 -13.11 31.70
C HIS A 58 -33.03 -11.67 31.99
N LEU A 59 -31.94 -11.21 31.34
CA LEU A 59 -31.41 -9.87 31.60
C LEU A 59 -32.40 -8.76 31.22
N THR A 60 -33.24 -9.00 30.22
CA THR A 60 -34.33 -8.08 29.84
C THR A 60 -35.31 -7.86 30.99
N GLU A 61 -35.65 -8.90 31.74
CA GLU A 61 -36.55 -8.83 32.90
C GLU A 61 -35.89 -8.09 34.06
N PHE A 62 -34.59 -8.30 34.28
CA PHE A 62 -33.84 -7.57 35.31
C PHE A 62 -33.82 -6.08 35.04
N ARG A 63 -33.64 -5.69 33.78
CA ARG A 63 -33.70 -4.28 33.37
C ARG A 63 -35.08 -3.67 33.62
N GLN A 64 -36.15 -4.42 33.40
CA GLN A 64 -37.52 -3.96 33.65
C GLN A 64 -37.82 -3.82 35.15
N HIS A 65 -37.38 -4.76 35.98
CA HIS A 65 -37.71 -4.80 37.41
C HIS A 65 -36.77 -3.97 38.31
N HIS A 66 -35.48 -3.88 37.97
CA HIS A 66 -34.46 -3.27 38.83
C HIS A 66 -33.77 -2.04 38.21
N GLY A 67 -34.05 -1.75 36.94
CA GLY A 67 -33.42 -0.66 36.19
C GLY A 67 -32.06 -1.03 35.60
N HIS A 68 -31.61 -0.21 34.65
CA HIS A 68 -30.47 -0.52 33.77
C HIS A 68 -29.16 -0.81 34.51
N LYS A 69 -28.76 0.04 35.45
CA LYS A 69 -27.47 -0.09 36.14
C LYS A 69 -27.42 -1.36 36.99
N THR A 70 -28.43 -1.55 37.84
CA THR A 70 -28.52 -2.72 38.73
C THR A 70 -28.58 -4.03 37.94
N ALA A 71 -29.26 -4.04 36.79
CA ALA A 71 -29.26 -5.21 35.92
C ALA A 71 -27.87 -5.56 35.37
N VAL A 72 -27.04 -4.57 35.01
CA VAL A 72 -25.65 -4.80 34.57
C VAL A 72 -24.79 -5.33 35.72
N ASP A 73 -24.93 -4.77 36.93
CA ASP A 73 -24.19 -5.25 38.12
C ASP A 73 -24.56 -6.71 38.47
N MET A 74 -25.84 -7.06 38.34
CA MET A 74 -26.34 -8.43 38.51
C MET A 74 -25.80 -9.38 37.42
N ALA A 75 -25.74 -8.92 36.17
CA ALA A 75 -25.16 -9.69 35.07
C ALA A 75 -23.67 -9.94 35.28
N GLU A 76 -22.92 -8.93 35.72
CA GLU A 76 -21.50 -9.08 36.06
C GLU A 76 -21.29 -10.12 37.17
N THR A 77 -22.07 -10.02 38.25
CA THR A 77 -22.02 -10.98 39.36
C THR A 77 -22.28 -12.42 38.91
N PHE A 78 -23.19 -12.60 37.95
CA PHE A 78 -23.49 -13.89 37.34
C PHE A 78 -22.34 -14.39 36.47
N LEU A 79 -21.84 -13.57 35.53
CA LEU A 79 -20.77 -13.94 34.61
C LEU A 79 -19.44 -14.21 35.33
N ASP A 80 -19.18 -13.52 36.44
CA ASP A 80 -17.99 -13.76 37.27
C ASP A 80 -17.95 -15.15 37.91
N LYS A 81 -19.10 -15.84 38.04
CA LYS A 81 -19.12 -17.23 38.51
C LYS A 81 -18.45 -18.19 37.53
N LEU A 82 -18.33 -17.81 36.26
CA LEU A 82 -17.62 -18.61 35.25
C LEU A 82 -16.11 -18.68 35.52
N ASN A 83 -15.53 -17.72 36.27
CA ASN A 83 -14.13 -17.75 36.68
C ASN A 83 -13.76 -18.95 37.56
N ILE A 84 -14.75 -19.64 38.12
CA ILE A 84 -14.57 -20.79 39.03
C ILE A 84 -14.60 -22.13 38.26
N LEU A 85 -14.82 -22.09 36.94
CA LEU A 85 -14.84 -23.29 36.12
C LEU A 85 -13.44 -23.88 35.96
N PRO A 86 -13.32 -25.22 35.85
CA PRO A 86 -12.03 -25.89 35.72
C PRO A 86 -11.46 -25.82 34.29
N PHE A 87 -12.13 -25.13 33.36
CA PHE A 87 -11.76 -24.98 31.97
C PHE A 87 -11.92 -23.52 31.53
N ASP A 88 -11.25 -23.14 30.45
CA ASP A 88 -11.29 -21.80 29.90
C ASP A 88 -12.63 -21.49 29.22
N TYR A 89 -12.99 -20.21 29.23
CA TYR A 89 -14.17 -19.68 28.55
C TYR A 89 -13.85 -18.40 27.78
N HIS A 90 -14.58 -18.17 26.69
CA HIS A 90 -14.47 -16.96 25.89
C HIS A 90 -15.83 -16.49 25.37
N PHE A 91 -16.11 -15.19 25.51
CA PHE A 91 -17.33 -14.58 24.98
C PHE A 91 -17.12 -14.06 23.55
N LEU A 92 -18.07 -14.37 22.69
CA LEU A 92 -18.06 -14.01 21.27
C LEU A 92 -19.31 -13.18 20.98
N ALA A 93 -19.18 -12.13 20.19
CA ALA A 93 -20.34 -11.37 19.72
C ALA A 93 -20.16 -10.94 18.26
N THR A 94 -21.24 -11.05 17.49
CA THR A 94 -21.35 -10.50 16.14
C THR A 94 -22.48 -9.48 16.10
N ILE A 95 -22.20 -8.30 15.55
CA ILE A 95 -23.18 -7.19 15.49
C ILE A 95 -23.43 -6.78 14.04
N ASN A 96 -24.71 -6.66 13.71
CA ASN A 96 -25.21 -6.06 12.49
C ASN A 96 -25.81 -4.68 12.81
N TYR A 97 -25.02 -3.62 12.66
CA TYR A 97 -25.49 -2.23 12.85
C TYR A 97 -26.36 -1.73 11.69
N THR A 98 -26.14 -2.24 10.47
CA THR A 98 -26.73 -1.69 9.24
C THR A 98 -28.06 -2.32 8.89
N LYS A 99 -28.32 -3.56 9.36
CA LYS A 99 -29.53 -4.34 9.05
C LYS A 99 -29.83 -4.41 7.55
N SER A 100 -28.79 -4.35 6.70
CA SER A 100 -28.90 -4.18 5.24
C SER A 100 -29.52 -5.36 4.47
N SER A 101 -29.99 -6.40 5.17
CA SER A 101 -30.54 -7.65 4.61
C SER A 101 -31.81 -8.15 5.32
N LEU A 102 -32.56 -7.26 5.97
CA LEU A 102 -33.81 -7.62 6.67
C LEU A 102 -34.92 -8.22 5.78
N SER A 103 -34.80 -8.13 4.45
CA SER A 103 -35.72 -8.81 3.52
C SER A 103 -35.59 -10.34 3.57
N GLU A 104 -34.44 -10.86 4.03
CA GLU A 104 -34.17 -12.30 4.21
C GLU A 104 -33.63 -12.53 5.65
N ARG A 105 -34.50 -12.33 6.65
CA ARG A 105 -34.12 -12.35 8.08
C ARG A 105 -33.43 -13.66 8.48
N GLU A 106 -34.02 -14.80 8.15
CA GLU A 106 -33.46 -16.10 8.52
C GLU A 106 -32.13 -16.39 7.83
N ARG A 107 -31.93 -15.93 6.58
CA ARG A 107 -30.63 -16.02 5.92
C ARG A 107 -29.60 -15.13 6.61
N THR A 108 -30.00 -13.93 7.02
CA THR A 108 -29.15 -12.98 7.75
C THR A 108 -28.72 -13.56 9.10
N TYR A 109 -29.66 -14.14 9.84
CA TYR A 109 -29.38 -14.87 11.08
C TYR A 109 -28.33 -15.97 10.85
N ARG A 110 -28.54 -16.84 9.85
CA ARG A 110 -27.61 -17.93 9.55
C ARG A 110 -26.22 -17.44 9.16
N LEU A 111 -26.11 -16.33 8.43
CA LEU A 111 -24.82 -15.68 8.13
C LEU A 111 -24.14 -15.14 9.40
N MET A 112 -24.88 -14.60 10.35
CA MET A 112 -24.32 -14.17 11.64
C MET A 112 -23.84 -15.35 12.48
N VAL A 113 -24.56 -16.48 12.47
CA VAL A 113 -24.11 -17.71 13.12
C VAL A 113 -22.79 -18.19 12.49
N ALA A 114 -22.68 -18.14 11.16
CA ALA A 114 -21.43 -18.44 10.47
C ALA A 114 -20.29 -17.49 10.89
N ASP A 115 -20.57 -16.21 11.09
CA ASP A 115 -19.58 -15.25 11.59
C ASP A 115 -19.17 -15.52 13.05
N VAL A 116 -20.09 -15.97 13.92
CA VAL A 116 -19.76 -16.38 15.31
C VAL A 116 -18.87 -17.62 15.29
N LEU A 117 -19.19 -18.60 14.44
CA LEU A 117 -18.36 -19.80 14.25
C LEU A 117 -16.95 -19.44 13.75
N ALA A 118 -16.84 -18.53 12.79
CA ALA A 118 -15.53 -18.08 12.33
C ALA A 118 -14.78 -17.28 13.42
N LEU A 119 -15.49 -16.46 14.22
CA LEU A 119 -14.89 -15.76 15.36
C LEU A 119 -14.38 -16.74 16.42
N CYS A 120 -15.07 -17.86 16.64
CA CYS A 120 -14.65 -18.94 17.53
C CYS A 120 -13.26 -19.48 17.18
N GLU A 121 -12.94 -19.66 15.90
CA GLU A 121 -11.61 -20.14 15.48
C GLU A 121 -10.48 -19.17 15.83
N THR A 122 -10.75 -17.86 15.87
CA THR A 122 -9.71 -16.84 16.11
C THR A 122 -9.28 -16.71 17.58
N VAL A 123 -10.07 -17.26 18.49
CA VAL A 123 -9.83 -17.19 19.94
C VAL A 123 -9.20 -18.46 20.50
N ILE A 124 -9.23 -19.55 19.74
CA ILE A 124 -8.60 -20.83 20.12
C ILE A 124 -7.07 -20.70 20.03
N PRO A 125 -6.31 -21.20 21.03
CA PRO A 125 -4.85 -21.15 21.01
C PRO A 125 -4.25 -21.81 19.77
N GLU A 126 -3.13 -21.27 19.25
CA GLU A 126 -2.53 -21.78 18.00
C GLU A 126 -2.04 -23.23 18.07
N ASN A 127 -1.76 -23.73 19.28
CA ASN A 127 -1.32 -25.11 19.50
C ASN A 127 -2.48 -26.10 19.68
N ASP A 128 -3.71 -25.61 19.77
CA ASP A 128 -4.87 -26.46 20.01
C ASP A 128 -5.52 -26.90 18.69
N ILE A 129 -5.79 -28.19 18.59
CA ILE A 129 -6.56 -28.78 17.49
C ILE A 129 -7.97 -29.07 18.00
N ILE A 130 -9.00 -28.59 17.30
CA ILE A 130 -10.40 -28.89 17.60
C ILE A 130 -10.70 -30.31 17.08
N GLU A 131 -10.89 -31.26 18.01
CA GLU A 131 -11.27 -32.64 17.72
C GLU A 131 -12.80 -32.80 17.59
N HIS A 132 -13.56 -31.96 18.29
CA HIS A 132 -15.03 -31.98 18.31
C HIS A 132 -15.56 -30.61 18.73
N LEU A 133 -16.64 -30.14 18.10
CA LEU A 133 -17.33 -28.91 18.47
C LEU A 133 -18.84 -29.17 18.63
N ASP A 134 -19.33 -29.06 19.87
CA ASP A 134 -20.77 -29.03 20.14
C ASP A 134 -21.31 -27.61 19.89
N LEU A 135 -22.14 -27.44 18.86
CA LEU A 135 -22.77 -26.16 18.51
C LEU A 135 -24.19 -26.12 19.06
N VAL A 136 -24.38 -25.41 20.17
CA VAL A 136 -25.67 -25.32 20.88
C VAL A 136 -26.32 -23.97 20.59
N ILE A 137 -27.43 -23.98 19.87
CA ILE A 137 -28.10 -22.74 19.42
C ILE A 137 -29.47 -22.62 20.10
N ALA A 138 -29.79 -21.42 20.58
CA ALA A 138 -31.11 -21.11 21.13
C ALA A 138 -32.21 -21.22 20.06
N THR A 139 -33.29 -21.94 20.37
CA THR A 139 -34.42 -22.07 19.44
C THR A 139 -35.19 -20.77 19.30
N ARG A 140 -35.34 -20.29 18.07
CA ARG A 140 -36.15 -19.12 17.74
C ARG A 140 -37.59 -19.52 17.44
N THR A 141 -38.54 -18.92 18.16
CA THR A 141 -39.97 -19.13 17.94
C THR A 141 -40.64 -17.77 17.75
N ILE A 142 -41.28 -17.56 16.61
CA ILE A 142 -42.07 -16.35 16.32
C ILE A 142 -43.51 -16.79 16.11
N ASN A 143 -44.46 -16.15 16.82
CA ASN A 143 -45.89 -16.50 16.78
C ASN A 143 -46.20 -18.00 17.04
N GLY A 144 -45.38 -18.67 17.85
CA GLY A 144 -45.53 -20.09 18.17
C GLY A 144 -44.91 -21.06 17.15
N GLU A 145 -44.35 -20.55 16.04
CA GLU A 145 -43.69 -21.36 15.01
C GLU A 145 -42.17 -21.26 15.10
N ARG A 146 -41.50 -22.42 15.02
CA ARG A 146 -40.04 -22.51 15.01
C ARG A 146 -39.48 -22.01 13.68
N GLN A 147 -38.50 -21.11 13.75
CA GLN A 147 -37.97 -20.42 12.57
C GLN A 147 -36.71 -21.07 11.97
N THR A 148 -35.94 -21.81 12.77
CA THR A 148 -34.68 -22.44 12.33
C THR A 148 -34.64 -23.89 12.79
N TRP A 149 -34.31 -24.80 11.87
CA TRP A 149 -34.12 -26.23 12.11
C TRP A 149 -32.65 -26.63 12.02
N GLU A 150 -32.29 -27.78 12.58
CA GLU A 150 -30.92 -28.29 12.56
C GLU A 150 -30.42 -28.47 11.13
N SER A 151 -31.29 -28.98 10.25
CA SER A 151 -31.01 -29.12 8.81
C SER A 151 -30.69 -27.80 8.11
N ASP A 152 -31.24 -26.67 8.57
CA ASP A 152 -30.95 -25.36 7.99
C ASP A 152 -29.55 -24.89 8.39
N VAL A 153 -29.13 -25.17 9.63
CA VAL A 153 -27.77 -24.89 10.11
C VAL A 153 -26.77 -25.78 9.38
N ASP A 154 -27.04 -27.08 9.26
CA ASP A 154 -26.15 -28.02 8.58
C ASP A 154 -25.96 -27.65 7.11
N LYS A 155 -27.04 -27.34 6.40
CA LYS A 155 -26.99 -27.08 4.95
C LYS A 155 -26.48 -25.68 4.60
N ASP A 156 -26.99 -24.65 5.27
CA ASP A 156 -26.71 -23.27 4.87
C ASP A 156 -25.47 -22.69 5.57
N ILE A 157 -25.04 -23.28 6.69
CA ILE A 157 -23.86 -22.84 7.44
C ILE A 157 -22.76 -23.86 7.26
N ILE A 158 -22.88 -25.07 7.82
CA ILE A 158 -21.79 -26.06 7.90
C ILE A 158 -21.28 -26.45 6.50
N GLN A 159 -22.18 -26.83 5.60
CA GLN A 159 -21.80 -27.23 4.23
C GLN A 159 -21.30 -26.06 3.36
N SER A 160 -21.57 -24.81 3.75
CA SER A 160 -21.15 -23.62 3.01
C SER A 160 -19.77 -23.09 3.42
N LEU A 161 -19.27 -23.49 4.58
CA LEU A 161 -18.00 -23.03 5.16
C LEU A 161 -16.79 -23.25 4.24
N PRO A 162 -16.63 -24.39 3.54
CA PRO A 162 -15.53 -24.59 2.58
C PRO A 162 -15.53 -23.54 1.45
N LYS A 163 -16.72 -23.23 0.92
CA LYS A 163 -16.86 -22.24 -0.15
C LYS A 163 -16.62 -20.81 0.34
N ALA A 164 -16.90 -20.53 1.61
CA ALA A 164 -16.61 -19.25 2.25
C ALA A 164 -15.11 -19.07 2.53
N LEU A 165 -14.36 -20.14 2.78
CA LEU A 165 -12.90 -20.12 2.90
C LEU A 165 -12.22 -19.74 1.58
N GLU A 166 -12.64 -20.35 0.46
CA GLU A 166 -12.09 -20.07 -0.88
C GLU A 166 -12.22 -18.58 -1.31
N VAL A 167 -13.14 -17.83 -0.71
CA VAL A 167 -13.41 -16.41 -1.04
C VAL A 167 -12.94 -15.44 0.05
N ASP A 168 -12.08 -15.88 0.98
CA ASP A 168 -11.60 -15.13 2.15
C ASP A 168 -12.72 -14.61 3.08
N LEU A 169 -13.84 -15.34 3.21
CA LEU A 169 -14.94 -14.97 4.09
C LEU A 169 -14.94 -15.73 5.44
N ALA A 170 -14.27 -16.88 5.53
CA ALA A 170 -14.10 -17.69 6.74
C ALA A 170 -12.60 -17.91 7.06
N THR A 171 -12.28 -18.39 8.27
CA THR A 171 -10.93 -18.41 8.85
C THR A 171 -10.19 -19.73 8.75
N LYS A 172 -8.85 -19.64 8.60
CA LYS A 172 -7.76 -20.62 8.86
C LYS A 172 -7.90 -22.07 8.36
N GLY A 173 -9.04 -22.51 7.83
CA GLY A 173 -9.28 -23.89 7.39
C GLY A 173 -9.44 -24.89 8.54
N MET A 174 -9.56 -24.47 9.80
CA MET A 174 -9.74 -25.43 10.91
C MET A 174 -11.13 -26.06 10.86
N VAL A 175 -12.17 -25.29 10.55
CA VAL A 175 -13.54 -25.77 10.32
C VAL A 175 -13.65 -26.66 9.06
N GLU A 176 -12.69 -26.62 8.15
CA GLU A 176 -12.61 -27.54 7.00
C GLU A 176 -12.39 -29.00 7.47
N LEU A 177 -11.71 -29.21 8.60
CA LEU A 177 -11.62 -30.52 9.27
C LEU A 177 -12.92 -30.88 10.03
N ILE A 178 -13.81 -29.92 10.29
CA ILE A 178 -14.91 -30.05 11.28
C ILE A 178 -16.29 -30.23 10.62
N GLY A 179 -16.42 -30.20 9.29
CA GLY A 179 -17.71 -30.55 8.65
C GLY A 179 -18.32 -31.87 9.17
N ASN A 180 -17.47 -32.83 9.55
CA ASN A 180 -17.85 -34.13 10.13
C ASN A 180 -17.79 -34.19 11.68
N HIS A 181 -17.34 -33.13 12.36
CA HIS A 181 -17.08 -33.09 13.81
C HIS A 181 -17.80 -31.93 14.53
N ILE A 182 -18.67 -31.17 13.84
CA ILE A 182 -19.67 -30.30 14.48
C ILE A 182 -20.91 -31.12 14.79
N GLN A 183 -21.37 -31.08 16.03
CA GLN A 183 -22.68 -31.58 16.41
C GLN A 183 -23.61 -30.41 16.73
N VAL A 184 -24.64 -30.20 15.92
CA VAL A 184 -25.65 -29.15 16.15
C VAL A 184 -26.70 -29.65 17.14
N LYS A 185 -27.00 -28.83 18.16
CA LYS A 185 -28.10 -29.04 19.12
C LYS A 185 -28.92 -27.77 19.21
N LEU A 186 -30.22 -27.83 18.92
CA LEU A 186 -31.14 -26.71 19.10
C LEU A 186 -31.96 -26.88 20.38
N GLN A 187 -31.89 -25.91 21.30
CA GLN A 187 -32.54 -25.98 22.61
C GLN A 187 -33.14 -24.62 23.03
N GLN A 188 -34.19 -24.62 23.85
CA GLN A 188 -34.70 -23.38 24.44
C GLN A 188 -33.66 -22.78 25.41
N ALA A 189 -33.48 -21.45 25.38
CA ALA A 189 -32.46 -20.76 26.16
C ALA A 189 -32.52 -21.12 27.66
N ASN A 190 -33.72 -21.16 28.24
CA ASN A 190 -33.93 -21.48 29.66
C ASN A 190 -33.73 -22.97 30.05
N LYS A 191 -33.31 -23.84 29.12
CA LYS A 191 -33.01 -25.24 29.39
C LYS A 191 -31.51 -25.56 29.42
N SER A 192 -30.64 -24.59 29.11
CA SER A 192 -29.19 -24.74 29.15
C SER A 192 -28.58 -23.52 29.83
N TRP A 193 -27.70 -23.76 30.80
CA TRP A 193 -27.00 -22.66 31.47
C TRP A 193 -26.02 -21.95 30.54
N GLY A 194 -25.43 -22.68 29.58
CA GLY A 194 -24.58 -22.07 28.56
C GLY A 194 -25.36 -21.11 27.66
N LEU A 195 -26.59 -21.46 27.27
CA LEU A 195 -27.47 -20.57 26.50
C LEU A 195 -27.91 -19.34 27.31
N VAL A 196 -28.19 -19.47 28.61
CA VAL A 196 -28.45 -18.33 29.49
C VAL A 196 -27.25 -17.37 29.54
N CYS A 197 -26.02 -17.89 29.57
CA CYS A 197 -24.82 -17.05 29.49
C CYS A 197 -24.76 -16.32 28.14
N ALA A 198 -25.07 -17.00 27.03
CA ALA A 198 -25.10 -16.40 25.69
C ALA A 198 -26.18 -15.30 25.56
N ASP A 199 -27.38 -15.49 26.12
CA ASP A 199 -28.46 -14.50 26.20
C ASP A 199 -28.00 -13.23 26.92
N PHE A 200 -27.38 -13.38 28.09
CA PHE A 200 -26.86 -12.25 28.87
C PHE A 200 -25.84 -11.44 28.09
N ILE A 201 -24.88 -12.10 27.43
CA ILE A 201 -23.89 -11.42 26.58
C ILE A 201 -24.57 -10.74 25.39
N ALA A 202 -25.53 -11.40 24.73
CA ALA A 202 -26.25 -10.83 23.59
C ALA A 202 -26.98 -9.54 24.00
N ASN A 203 -27.65 -9.55 25.14
CA ASN A 203 -28.37 -8.39 25.68
C ASN A 203 -27.42 -7.25 26.11
N LEU A 204 -26.30 -7.57 26.76
CA LEU A 204 -25.26 -6.59 27.10
C LEU A 204 -24.65 -5.97 25.83
N ALA A 205 -24.33 -6.80 24.83
CA ALA A 205 -23.74 -6.36 23.57
C ALA A 205 -24.74 -5.53 22.73
N TYR A 206 -26.03 -5.84 22.79
CA TYR A 206 -27.09 -4.98 22.22
C TYR A 206 -27.13 -3.59 22.87
N ASN A 207 -26.73 -3.46 24.14
CA ASN A 207 -26.70 -2.21 24.87
C ASN A 207 -25.29 -1.57 24.98
N ASN A 208 -24.34 -2.01 24.14
CA ASN A 208 -22.92 -1.62 24.18
C ASN A 208 -22.61 -0.11 24.03
N ARG A 209 -23.60 0.74 23.77
CA ARG A 209 -23.42 2.19 23.66
C ARG A 209 -23.37 2.88 25.02
N ASN A 210 -23.98 2.26 26.03
CA ASN A 210 -24.03 2.75 27.40
C ASN A 210 -22.68 2.54 28.10
N GLN A 211 -22.34 3.43 29.04
CA GLN A 211 -21.00 3.44 29.66
C GLN A 211 -20.73 2.17 30.47
N ASN A 212 -21.71 1.68 31.24
CA ASN A 212 -21.52 0.48 32.06
C ASN A 212 -21.18 -0.76 31.24
N GLU A 213 -21.88 -0.98 30.12
CA GLU A 213 -21.59 -2.07 29.20
C GLU A 213 -20.23 -1.91 28.51
N LYS A 214 -19.83 -0.69 28.15
CA LYS A 214 -18.48 -0.43 27.61
C LYS A 214 -17.40 -0.79 28.62
N ASP A 215 -17.52 -0.32 29.86
CA ASP A 215 -16.55 -0.59 30.92
C ASP A 215 -16.44 -2.10 31.22
N LEU A 216 -17.57 -2.81 31.21
CA LEU A 216 -17.58 -4.27 31.34
C LEU A 216 -16.85 -4.96 30.18
N PHE A 217 -17.18 -4.62 28.93
CA PHE A 217 -16.56 -5.25 27.76
C PHE A 217 -15.08 -4.89 27.61
N ASP A 218 -14.66 -3.68 27.99
CA ASP A 218 -13.25 -3.28 27.97
C ASP A 218 -12.45 -4.08 29.00
N ARG A 219 -12.96 -4.27 30.23
CA ARG A 219 -12.34 -5.18 31.22
C ARG A 219 -12.25 -6.63 30.70
N LEU A 220 -13.32 -7.15 30.07
CA LEU A 220 -13.30 -8.49 29.51
C LEU A 220 -12.29 -8.63 28.35
N ARG A 221 -12.10 -7.60 27.53
CA ARG A 221 -11.06 -7.57 26.47
C ARG A 221 -9.65 -7.54 27.05
N GLU A 222 -9.42 -6.75 28.10
CA GLU A 222 -8.14 -6.70 28.81
C GLU A 222 -7.78 -8.07 29.41
N GLN A 223 -8.77 -8.82 29.89
CA GLN A 223 -8.61 -10.19 30.36
C GLN A 223 -8.55 -11.24 29.24
N ASN A 224 -8.60 -10.84 27.96
CA ASN A 224 -8.67 -11.72 26.80
C ASN A 224 -9.84 -12.73 26.85
N LYS A 225 -11.02 -12.28 27.31
CA LYS A 225 -12.24 -13.10 27.47
C LYS A 225 -13.41 -12.65 26.59
N TYR A 226 -13.24 -11.62 25.76
CA TYR A 226 -14.30 -11.13 24.88
C TYR A 226 -13.78 -10.71 23.51
N SER A 227 -14.44 -11.18 22.46
CA SER A 227 -14.20 -10.80 21.07
C SER A 227 -15.50 -10.31 20.42
N LEU A 228 -15.40 -9.19 19.69
CA LEU A 228 -16.52 -8.57 18.98
C LEU A 228 -16.19 -8.47 17.49
N PHE A 229 -17.14 -8.83 16.63
CA PHE A 229 -17.05 -8.73 15.17
C PHE A 229 -18.24 -7.96 14.58
N GLU A 230 -17.96 -7.09 13.61
CA GLU A 230 -19.00 -6.38 12.86
C GLU A 230 -19.27 -7.11 11.53
N SER A 231 -20.42 -7.78 11.46
CA SER A 231 -20.75 -8.78 10.43
C SER A 231 -21.11 -8.22 9.06
N PHE A 232 -21.83 -7.09 9.00
CA PHE A 232 -22.45 -6.62 7.75
C PHE A 232 -22.03 -5.22 7.34
N GLY A 233 -21.67 -5.13 6.06
CA GLY A 233 -21.42 -3.93 5.29
C GLY A 233 -21.35 -4.32 3.80
N GLY A 234 -20.89 -3.40 2.94
CA GLY A 234 -20.54 -3.80 1.57
C GLY A 234 -19.49 -4.91 1.56
N TYR A 235 -19.47 -5.74 0.51
CA TYR A 235 -18.55 -6.90 0.39
C TYR A 235 -17.09 -6.58 0.77
N GLU A 236 -16.59 -5.42 0.35
CA GLU A 236 -15.22 -4.98 0.64
C GLU A 236 -15.00 -4.59 2.11
N VAL A 237 -16.00 -3.97 2.74
CA VAL A 237 -15.98 -3.64 4.18
C VAL A 237 -15.95 -4.92 5.00
N ARG A 238 -16.77 -5.91 4.63
CA ARG A 238 -16.79 -7.21 5.30
C ARG A 238 -15.42 -7.89 5.21
N ARG A 239 -14.77 -7.88 4.04
CA ARG A 239 -13.40 -8.41 3.90
C ARG A 239 -12.40 -7.65 4.78
N ALA A 240 -12.50 -6.32 4.90
CA ALA A 240 -11.61 -5.56 5.78
C ALA A 240 -11.77 -5.98 7.26
N ASN A 241 -13.01 -6.09 7.73
CA ASN A 241 -13.34 -6.54 9.08
C ASN A 241 -12.86 -7.97 9.35
N ILE A 242 -12.97 -8.87 8.36
CA ILE A 242 -12.51 -10.26 8.47
C ILE A 242 -10.99 -10.32 8.65
N ALA A 243 -10.23 -9.56 7.85
CA ALA A 243 -8.77 -9.52 8.04
C ALA A 243 -8.38 -9.01 9.44
N GLU A 244 -9.12 -8.04 9.97
CA GLU A 244 -8.92 -7.52 11.33
C GLU A 244 -9.23 -8.57 12.40
N ARG A 245 -10.35 -9.28 12.25
CA ARG A 245 -10.76 -10.41 13.10
C ARG A 245 -9.67 -11.47 13.18
N ASP A 246 -9.08 -11.78 12.02
CA ASP A 246 -8.08 -12.83 11.86
C ASP A 246 -6.69 -12.39 12.33
N LYS A 247 -6.58 -11.18 12.91
CA LYS A 247 -5.35 -10.54 13.39
C LYS A 247 -4.32 -10.24 12.29
N ASP A 248 -4.72 -10.34 11.02
CA ASP A 248 -3.95 -9.81 9.89
C ASP A 248 -4.20 -8.31 9.73
N TYR A 249 -3.65 -7.55 10.68
CA TYR A 249 -3.79 -6.10 10.74
C TYR A 249 -3.17 -5.39 9.52
N VAL A 250 -2.17 -5.99 8.86
CA VAL A 250 -1.56 -5.43 7.65
C VAL A 250 -2.54 -5.50 6.48
N LEU A 251 -3.18 -6.66 6.28
CA LEU A 251 -4.22 -6.82 5.27
C LEU A 251 -5.46 -5.97 5.58
N ALA A 252 -5.86 -5.89 6.84
CA ALA A 252 -6.98 -5.04 7.27
C ALA A 252 -6.71 -3.56 6.95
N LEU A 253 -5.53 -3.05 7.33
CA LEU A 253 -5.11 -1.68 7.01
C LEU A 253 -5.10 -1.44 5.51
N TYR A 254 -4.48 -2.35 4.74
CA TYR A 254 -4.48 -2.27 3.28
C TYR A 254 -5.90 -2.16 2.71
N ARG A 255 -6.83 -3.02 3.14
CA ARG A 255 -8.22 -3.02 2.65
C ARG A 255 -8.95 -1.71 3.00
N TRP A 256 -8.76 -1.18 4.21
CA TRP A 256 -9.35 0.10 4.62
C TRP A 256 -8.77 1.30 3.87
N LEU A 257 -7.46 1.30 3.63
CA LEU A 257 -6.80 2.32 2.82
C LEU A 257 -7.33 2.32 1.38
N VAL A 258 -7.52 1.16 0.75
CA VAL A 258 -8.13 1.07 -0.58
C VAL A 258 -9.59 1.57 -0.55
N LEU A 259 -10.35 1.23 0.50
CA LEU A 259 -11.72 1.71 0.67
C LEU A 259 -11.83 3.22 0.86
N SER A 260 -10.79 3.88 1.38
CA SER A 260 -10.74 5.33 1.56
C SER A 260 -10.91 6.11 0.26
N LEU A 261 -10.54 5.52 -0.89
CA LEU A 261 -10.74 6.10 -2.21
C LEU A 261 -12.23 6.27 -2.57
N LYS A 262 -13.11 5.49 -1.94
CA LYS A 262 -14.56 5.56 -2.16
C LYS A 262 -15.18 6.54 -1.19
N LYS A 263 -15.64 7.70 -1.67
CA LYS A 263 -16.25 8.78 -0.87
C LYS A 263 -17.24 8.29 0.20
N LYS A 264 -18.12 7.35 -0.14
CA LYS A 264 -19.13 6.79 0.78
C LYS A 264 -18.56 6.05 2.00
N ASN A 265 -17.31 5.57 1.92
CA ASN A 265 -16.67 4.76 2.95
C ASN A 265 -15.55 5.52 3.68
N ARG A 266 -15.27 6.78 3.33
CA ARG A 266 -14.11 7.52 3.85
C ARG A 266 -14.17 7.72 5.36
N ASP A 267 -15.32 8.10 5.91
CA ASP A 267 -15.48 8.29 7.36
C ASP A 267 -15.36 6.97 8.13
N THR A 268 -15.85 5.88 7.55
CA THR A 268 -15.72 4.53 8.13
C THR A 268 -14.26 4.08 8.09
N ALA A 269 -13.57 4.31 6.97
CA ALA A 269 -12.15 4.01 6.81
C ALA A 269 -11.29 4.80 7.81
N HIS A 270 -11.59 6.08 8.01
CA HIS A 270 -10.92 6.91 9.04
C HIS A 270 -11.01 6.25 10.43
N LYS A 271 -12.23 5.95 10.90
CA LYS A 271 -12.44 5.34 12.22
C LYS A 271 -11.75 3.98 12.35
N ALA A 272 -11.87 3.14 11.32
CA ALA A 272 -11.28 1.81 11.31
C ALA A 272 -9.75 1.85 11.30
N THR A 273 -9.14 2.70 10.47
CA THR A 273 -7.69 2.87 10.38
C THR A 273 -7.11 3.36 11.71
N LEU A 274 -7.72 4.35 12.37
CA LEU A 274 -7.28 4.81 13.70
C LEU A 274 -7.40 3.69 14.76
N GLY A 275 -8.45 2.87 14.70
CA GLY A 275 -8.62 1.71 15.56
C GLY A 275 -7.52 0.66 15.35
N LEU A 276 -7.20 0.36 14.08
CA LEU A 276 -6.15 -0.57 13.70
C LEU A 276 -4.75 -0.08 14.09
N PHE A 277 -4.48 1.22 14.00
CA PHE A 277 -3.22 1.79 14.49
C PHE A 277 -3.02 1.54 15.98
N LYS A 278 -4.05 1.65 16.81
CA LYS A 278 -3.94 1.26 18.23
C LYS A 278 -3.50 -0.19 18.38
N LYS A 279 -4.06 -1.10 17.58
CA LYS A 279 -3.69 -2.53 17.61
C LYS A 279 -2.25 -2.76 17.13
N VAL A 280 -1.85 -2.14 16.02
CA VAL A 280 -0.50 -2.29 15.46
C VAL A 280 0.58 -1.70 16.38
N PHE A 281 0.35 -0.50 16.93
CA PHE A 281 1.34 0.22 17.73
C PHE A 281 1.36 -0.19 19.22
N ALA A 282 0.25 -0.70 19.78
CA ALA A 282 0.20 -1.11 21.18
C ALA A 282 0.48 -2.60 21.41
N GLN A 283 0.10 -3.49 20.48
CA GLN A 283 0.06 -4.95 20.75
C GLN A 283 1.25 -5.74 20.21
N ARG A 284 2.12 -5.16 19.37
CA ARG A 284 3.19 -5.90 18.65
C ARG A 284 4.62 -5.72 19.20
N GLY A 285 4.76 -5.40 20.49
CA GLY A 285 6.06 -5.23 21.13
C GLY A 285 6.85 -4.03 20.60
N THR A 286 8.15 -3.97 20.90
CA THR A 286 9.00 -2.78 20.64
C THR A 286 9.33 -2.56 19.16
N SER A 287 9.37 -3.60 18.32
CA SER A 287 9.75 -3.50 16.89
C SER A 287 8.69 -4.00 15.91
N GLY A 288 7.70 -4.78 16.35
CA GLY A 288 6.73 -5.43 15.45
C GLY A 288 5.81 -4.46 14.71
N HIS A 289 5.64 -3.24 15.20
CA HIS A 289 4.92 -2.19 14.48
C HIS A 289 5.68 -1.72 13.23
N ARG A 290 7.01 -1.63 13.26
CA ARG A 290 7.84 -1.27 12.09
C ARG A 290 7.74 -2.32 10.99
N THR A 291 7.84 -3.60 11.36
CA THR A 291 7.71 -4.71 10.40
C THR A 291 6.32 -4.73 9.75
N ALA A 292 5.26 -4.53 10.54
CA ALA A 292 3.90 -4.43 9.99
C ALA A 292 3.75 -3.24 9.04
N PHE A 293 4.40 -2.12 9.35
CA PHE A 293 4.37 -0.92 8.52
C PHE A 293 5.09 -1.11 7.18
N GLU A 294 6.30 -1.67 7.17
CA GLU A 294 7.01 -1.96 5.92
C GLU A 294 6.24 -2.99 5.07
N ALA A 295 5.64 -4.01 5.68
CA ALA A 295 4.80 -4.97 4.97
C ALA A 295 3.55 -4.32 4.32
N LEU A 296 2.99 -3.29 4.97
CA LEU A 296 1.90 -2.50 4.40
C LEU A 296 2.37 -1.70 3.17
N LEU A 297 3.50 -1.00 3.28
CA LEU A 297 4.05 -0.22 2.17
C LEU A 297 4.44 -1.11 0.98
N GLU A 298 5.03 -2.28 1.26
CA GLU A 298 5.37 -3.26 0.23
C GLU A 298 4.13 -3.80 -0.47
N ARG A 299 3.07 -4.13 0.29
CA ARG A 299 1.79 -4.59 -0.28
C ARG A 299 1.14 -3.50 -1.15
N LEU A 300 1.18 -2.24 -0.72
CA LEU A 300 0.72 -1.11 -1.51
C LEU A 300 1.54 -0.98 -2.80
N TRP A 301 2.86 -1.05 -2.72
CA TRP A 301 3.72 -0.99 -3.91
C TRP A 301 3.41 -2.12 -4.90
N ARG A 302 3.39 -3.39 -4.45
CA ARG A 302 3.16 -4.55 -5.32
C ARG A 302 1.85 -4.46 -6.10
N ASN A 303 0.78 -3.95 -5.49
CA ASN A 303 -0.54 -3.86 -6.12
C ASN A 303 -0.71 -2.64 -7.03
N TYR A 304 0.12 -1.60 -6.87
CA TYR A 304 -0.01 -0.33 -7.58
C TYR A 304 1.25 0.08 -8.36
N ASN A 305 2.25 -0.81 -8.50
CA ASN A 305 3.49 -0.53 -9.22
C ASN A 305 3.28 -0.56 -10.75
N SER A 306 2.48 0.38 -11.26
CA SER A 306 2.21 0.59 -12.68
C SER A 306 1.82 2.05 -12.93
N PRO A 307 2.31 2.69 -14.02
CA PRO A 307 2.10 4.12 -14.25
C PRO A 307 0.65 4.61 -14.17
N HIS A 308 -0.31 3.81 -14.64
CA HIS A 308 -1.73 4.16 -14.63
C HIS A 308 -2.38 4.09 -13.23
N LEU A 309 -1.74 3.42 -12.26
CA LEU A 309 -2.22 3.24 -10.88
C LEU A 309 -1.53 4.19 -9.88
N TYR A 310 -0.50 4.91 -10.30
CA TYR A 310 0.27 5.78 -9.41
C TYR A 310 -0.57 6.90 -8.78
N GLN A 311 -1.56 7.46 -9.48
CA GLN A 311 -2.46 8.47 -8.93
C GLN A 311 -3.34 7.91 -7.80
N GLU A 312 -3.79 6.66 -7.92
CA GLU A 312 -4.57 5.99 -6.88
C GLU A 312 -3.71 5.73 -5.64
N LEU A 313 -2.50 5.20 -5.84
CA LEU A 313 -1.55 4.97 -4.74
C LEU A 313 -1.18 6.28 -4.03
N SER A 314 -0.97 7.35 -4.79
CA SER A 314 -0.70 8.68 -4.23
C SER A 314 -1.82 9.14 -3.31
N SER A 315 -3.07 8.96 -3.73
CA SER A 315 -4.25 9.28 -2.93
C SER A 315 -4.34 8.44 -1.66
N ILE A 316 -3.99 7.15 -1.74
CA ILE A 316 -3.91 6.25 -0.58
C ILE A 316 -2.83 6.70 0.40
N LEU A 317 -1.62 7.03 -0.09
CA LEU A 317 -0.50 7.43 0.77
C LEU A 317 -0.76 8.75 1.48
N LEU A 318 -1.45 9.69 0.84
CA LEU A 318 -1.88 10.93 1.48
C LEU A 318 -2.89 10.68 2.60
N PHE A 319 -3.89 9.84 2.33
CA PHE A 319 -4.83 9.44 3.37
C PHE A 319 -4.08 8.76 4.53
N LEU A 320 -3.12 7.89 4.25
CA LEU A 320 -2.29 7.25 5.27
C LEU A 320 -1.47 8.27 6.09
N GLU A 321 -0.82 9.25 5.44
CA GLU A 321 -0.09 10.33 6.12
C GLU A 321 -1.03 11.12 7.07
N ASP A 322 -2.18 11.56 6.57
CA ASP A 322 -3.17 12.33 7.34
C ASP A 322 -3.63 11.54 8.59
N GLU A 323 -3.96 10.25 8.44
CA GLU A 323 -4.40 9.40 9.54
C GLU A 323 -3.30 9.16 10.57
N LEU A 324 -2.04 9.03 10.14
CA LEU A 324 -0.90 8.88 11.04
C LEU A 324 -0.64 10.18 11.81
N GLU A 325 -0.71 11.34 11.15
CA GLU A 325 -0.58 12.65 11.81
C GLU A 325 -1.65 12.83 12.90
N VAL A 326 -2.91 12.48 12.62
CA VAL A 326 -4.01 12.49 13.60
C VAL A 326 -3.73 11.53 14.75
N PHE A 327 -3.30 10.30 14.46
CA PHE A 327 -3.03 9.29 15.48
C PHE A 327 -1.89 9.68 16.44
N PHE A 328 -0.77 10.19 15.91
CA PHE A 328 0.38 10.58 16.72
C PHE A 328 0.14 11.86 17.50
N SER A 329 -0.60 12.82 16.94
CA SER A 329 -1.02 14.03 17.66
C SER A 329 -1.87 13.68 18.90
N ASN A 330 -2.79 12.72 18.77
CA ASN A 330 -3.65 12.30 19.88
C ASN A 330 -2.91 11.46 20.94
N SER A 331 -1.89 10.71 20.54
CA SER A 331 -1.18 9.78 21.44
C SER A 331 0.01 10.41 22.18
N HIS A 332 0.36 11.67 21.89
CA HIS A 332 1.54 12.37 22.43
C HIS A 332 2.88 11.61 22.20
N LYS A 333 2.88 10.62 21.30
CA LYS A 333 4.06 9.85 20.88
C LYS A 333 4.41 10.29 19.47
N ILE A 334 5.51 11.03 19.33
CA ILE A 334 5.99 11.46 18.03
C ILE A 334 6.83 10.32 17.43
N GLN A 335 6.25 9.52 16.54
CA GLN A 335 6.99 8.59 15.68
C GLN A 335 7.30 9.28 14.34
N SER A 336 8.21 10.25 14.40
CA SER A 336 8.62 11.04 13.22
C SER A 336 9.22 10.17 12.11
N ASP A 337 9.80 9.02 12.45
CA ASP A 337 10.36 8.04 11.52
C ASP A 337 9.31 7.42 10.60
N ILE A 338 8.14 7.08 11.12
CA ILE A 338 7.07 6.45 10.32
C ILE A 338 6.49 7.44 9.32
N ILE A 339 6.19 8.66 9.77
CA ILE A 339 5.69 9.73 8.88
C ILE A 339 6.76 10.04 7.81
N PHE A 340 8.02 10.18 8.20
CA PHE A 340 9.11 10.47 7.26
C PHE A 340 9.27 9.35 6.22
N ARG A 341 9.11 8.08 6.62
CA ARG A 341 9.14 6.93 5.72
C ARG A 341 8.00 6.95 4.69
N VAL A 342 6.78 7.31 5.09
CA VAL A 342 5.63 7.49 4.16
C VAL A 342 5.88 8.62 3.19
N ARG A 343 6.39 9.75 3.69
CA ARG A 343 6.70 10.91 2.85
C ARG A 343 7.78 10.59 1.83
N ASN A 344 8.84 9.86 2.19
CA ASN A 344 9.83 9.37 1.22
C ASN A 344 9.18 8.50 0.13
N PHE A 345 8.30 7.58 0.52
CA PHE A 345 7.61 6.73 -0.45
C PHE A 345 6.67 7.52 -1.35
N THR A 346 5.99 8.52 -0.80
CA THR A 346 5.16 9.46 -1.54
C THR A 346 6.01 10.29 -2.50
N MET A 347 7.16 10.80 -2.07
CA MET A 347 8.07 11.55 -2.95
C MET A 347 8.59 10.71 -4.11
N MET A 348 8.93 9.43 -3.88
CA MET A 348 9.31 8.51 -4.96
C MET A 348 8.20 8.43 -6.03
N LEU A 349 6.96 8.26 -5.59
CA LEU A 349 5.80 8.15 -6.45
C LEU A 349 5.47 9.47 -7.18
N GLU A 350 5.46 10.59 -6.46
CA GLU A 350 5.17 11.91 -7.01
C GLU A 350 6.24 12.37 -8.01
N ASN A 351 7.49 11.90 -7.87
CA ASN A 351 8.54 12.10 -8.87
C ASN A 351 8.24 11.33 -10.17
N HIS A 352 7.66 10.13 -10.10
CA HIS A 352 7.19 9.41 -11.29
C HIS A 352 5.96 10.08 -11.93
N ILE A 353 5.07 10.67 -11.12
CA ILE A 353 3.88 11.39 -11.59
C ILE A 353 4.26 12.76 -12.18
N GLY A 354 5.28 13.44 -11.65
CA GLY A 354 5.64 14.81 -12.02
C GLY A 354 4.76 15.87 -11.34
N ASN A 355 4.40 15.69 -10.07
CA ASN A 355 3.61 16.66 -9.31
C ASN A 355 4.50 17.62 -8.50
N ALA A 356 5.03 18.64 -9.19
CA ALA A 356 5.99 19.59 -8.62
C ALA A 356 5.49 20.29 -7.34
N LYS A 357 4.22 20.73 -7.31
CA LYS A 357 3.66 21.44 -6.15
C LYS A 357 3.70 20.58 -4.89
N ARG A 358 3.32 19.32 -5.00
CA ARG A 358 3.28 18.39 -3.86
C ARG A 358 4.69 17.98 -3.44
N LEU A 359 5.57 17.71 -4.40
CA LEU A 359 6.96 17.39 -4.13
C LEU A 359 7.65 18.50 -3.32
N ASN A 360 7.51 19.76 -3.73
CA ASN A 360 8.12 20.88 -3.01
C ASN A 360 7.61 20.98 -1.56
N SER A 361 6.29 20.81 -1.35
CA SER A 361 5.73 20.78 0.02
C SER A 361 6.27 19.61 0.86
N LEU A 362 6.51 18.44 0.25
CA LEU A 362 7.09 17.30 0.95
C LEU A 362 8.57 17.53 1.27
N VAL A 363 9.33 18.14 0.37
CA VAL A 363 10.74 18.52 0.59
C VAL A 363 10.85 19.44 1.81
N ASP A 364 10.01 20.46 1.90
CA ASP A 364 10.01 21.40 3.04
C ASP A 364 9.70 20.67 4.36
N LYS A 365 8.66 19.84 4.38
CA LYS A 365 8.24 19.02 5.53
C LYS A 365 9.33 18.02 5.97
N GLN A 366 10.08 17.45 5.03
CA GLN A 366 11.14 16.49 5.35
C GLN A 366 12.39 17.21 5.86
N ASN A 367 12.81 18.29 5.20
CA ASN A 367 13.97 19.08 5.62
C ASN A 367 13.82 19.62 7.05
N SER A 368 12.61 20.02 7.48
CA SER A 368 12.36 20.45 8.86
C SER A 368 12.55 19.32 9.90
N ASN A 369 12.48 18.06 9.49
CA ASN A 369 12.51 16.89 10.37
C ASN A 369 13.85 16.14 10.36
N ILE A 370 14.80 16.52 9.50
CA ILE A 370 16.09 15.81 9.34
C ILE A 370 16.87 15.81 10.65
N GLU A 371 16.99 16.96 11.32
CA GLU A 371 17.79 17.08 12.55
C GLU A 371 17.27 16.14 13.64
N GLN A 372 15.95 16.09 13.82
CA GLN A 372 15.31 15.18 14.77
C GLN A 372 15.60 13.71 14.41
N LEU A 373 15.51 13.33 13.13
CA LEU A 373 15.77 11.94 12.71
C LEU A 373 17.24 11.56 12.80
N ALA A 374 18.14 12.49 12.45
CA ALA A 374 19.58 12.29 12.48
C ALA A 374 20.11 12.05 13.91
N SER A 375 19.35 12.44 14.94
CA SER A 375 19.68 12.12 16.34
C SER A 375 19.71 10.62 16.63
N ASN A 376 19.07 9.78 15.80
CA ASN A 376 19.15 8.33 15.87
C ASN A 376 19.80 7.75 14.59
N PRO A 377 21.04 7.21 14.70
CA PRO A 377 21.76 6.63 13.56
C PRO A 377 21.03 5.50 12.80
N GLU A 378 20.09 4.79 13.43
CA GLU A 378 19.29 3.75 12.76
C GLU A 378 18.51 4.29 11.54
N PHE A 379 18.19 5.58 11.53
CA PHE A 379 17.42 6.21 10.46
C PHE A 379 18.26 6.80 9.34
N PHE A 380 19.59 6.65 9.38
CA PHE A 380 20.47 7.26 8.40
C PHE A 380 20.11 6.86 6.96
N ASN A 381 19.82 5.58 6.71
CA ASN A 381 19.41 5.11 5.39
C ASN A 381 18.12 5.81 4.89
N MET A 382 17.18 6.12 5.79
CA MET A 382 15.96 6.84 5.46
C MET A 382 16.26 8.28 5.01
N ILE A 383 17.26 8.92 5.62
CA ILE A 383 17.74 10.25 5.20
C ILE A 383 18.43 10.18 3.83
N LEU A 384 19.22 9.13 3.56
CA LEU A 384 19.85 8.92 2.25
C LEU A 384 18.82 8.79 1.12
N ASP A 385 17.74 8.04 1.37
CA ASP A 385 16.63 7.90 0.42
C ASP A 385 15.93 9.24 0.18
N PHE A 386 15.66 10.02 1.24
CA PHE A 386 15.12 11.37 1.10
C PHE A 386 16.00 12.25 0.19
N LYS A 387 17.32 12.28 0.42
CA LYS A 387 18.24 13.09 -0.39
C LYS A 387 18.27 12.68 -1.85
N THR A 388 18.12 11.39 -2.14
CA THR A 388 17.94 10.93 -3.52
C THR A 388 16.65 11.49 -4.14
N HIS A 389 15.52 11.44 -3.43
CA HIS A 389 14.24 11.95 -3.94
C HIS A 389 14.20 13.47 -4.05
N GLU A 390 14.91 14.18 -3.17
CA GLU A 390 15.07 15.63 -3.21
C GLU A 390 15.81 16.06 -4.49
N ILE A 391 16.94 15.41 -4.82
CA ILE A 391 17.69 15.67 -6.06
C ILE A 391 16.80 15.43 -7.28
N GLU A 392 16.03 14.35 -7.28
CA GLU A 392 15.15 14.02 -8.42
C GLU A 392 13.98 14.99 -8.58
N THR A 393 13.49 15.54 -7.47
CA THR A 393 12.50 16.63 -7.48
C THR A 393 13.06 17.85 -8.21
N LYS A 394 14.30 18.22 -7.91
CA LYS A 394 14.99 19.35 -8.57
C LYS A 394 15.20 19.11 -10.06
N ILE A 395 15.59 17.89 -10.45
CA ILE A 395 15.69 17.51 -11.87
C ILE A 395 14.33 17.61 -12.57
N ASN A 396 13.25 17.13 -11.96
CA ASN A 396 11.89 17.22 -12.51
C ASN A 396 11.38 18.66 -12.65
N ASN A 397 11.84 19.56 -11.78
CA ASN A 397 11.58 21.00 -11.86
C ASN A 397 12.54 21.73 -12.81
N LEU A 398 13.50 21.01 -13.42
CA LEU A 398 14.56 21.55 -14.26
C LEU A 398 15.46 22.56 -13.52
N GLU A 399 15.55 22.44 -12.20
CA GLU A 399 16.44 23.22 -11.32
C GLU A 399 17.82 22.53 -11.27
N LEU A 400 18.50 22.47 -12.41
CA LEU A 400 19.64 21.57 -12.64
C LEU A 400 20.89 21.97 -11.84
N ARG A 401 21.15 23.28 -11.65
CA ARG A 401 22.20 23.77 -10.74
C ARG A 401 21.98 23.32 -9.31
N GLU A 402 20.75 23.46 -8.80
CA GLU A 402 20.41 23.05 -7.44
C GLU A 402 20.54 21.52 -7.28
N ALA A 403 20.08 20.76 -8.27
CA ALA A 403 20.27 19.31 -8.30
C ALA A 403 21.76 18.92 -8.25
N SER A 404 22.62 19.62 -9.00
CA SER A 404 24.07 19.41 -8.99
C SER A 404 24.66 19.67 -7.59
N ILE A 405 24.36 20.82 -6.97
CA ILE A 405 24.83 21.17 -5.63
C ILE A 405 24.37 20.14 -4.58
N LEU A 406 23.11 19.69 -4.66
CA LEU A 406 22.59 18.65 -3.76
C LEU A 406 23.27 17.30 -4.00
N SER A 407 23.61 16.95 -5.24
CA SER A 407 24.34 15.73 -5.56
C SER A 407 25.77 15.74 -5.00
N GLU A 408 26.45 16.89 -5.02
CA GLU A 408 27.77 17.09 -4.40
C GLU A 408 27.70 16.96 -2.87
N LYS A 409 26.66 17.51 -2.24
CA LYS A 409 26.42 17.32 -0.79
C LYS A 409 26.11 15.86 -0.44
N TYR A 410 25.35 15.16 -1.29
CA TYR A 410 24.99 13.77 -1.08
C TYR A 410 26.22 12.84 -1.13
N ILE A 411 27.09 13.02 -2.11
CA ILE A 411 28.34 12.24 -2.17
C ILE A 411 29.28 12.57 -1.00
N GLU A 412 29.37 13.83 -0.59
CA GLU A 412 30.17 14.23 0.58
C GLU A 412 29.66 13.56 1.85
N MET A 413 28.34 13.49 2.04
CA MET A 413 27.72 12.77 3.16
C MET A 413 28.08 11.27 3.14
N ILE A 414 28.12 10.62 1.99
CA ILE A 414 28.55 9.22 1.86
C ILE A 414 30.06 9.05 2.15
N ARG A 415 30.89 9.99 1.72
CA ARG A 415 32.33 10.00 2.05
C ARG A 415 32.55 10.17 3.55
N ASN A 416 31.86 11.10 4.19
CA ASN A 416 31.92 11.27 5.64
C ASN A 416 31.46 10.00 6.37
N TYR A 417 30.42 9.33 5.87
CA TYR A 417 29.99 8.04 6.39
C TYR A 417 31.08 6.95 6.24
N LYS A 418 31.79 6.89 5.12
CA LYS A 418 32.97 6.01 4.94
C LYS A 418 34.07 6.31 5.96
N GLU A 419 34.39 7.58 6.19
CA GLU A 419 35.42 7.99 7.15
C GLU A 419 35.02 7.63 8.59
N CYS A 420 33.76 7.79 8.97
CA CYS A 420 33.27 7.30 10.26
C CYS A 420 33.48 5.78 10.41
N TRP A 421 33.20 5.01 9.36
CA TRP A 421 33.45 3.56 9.39
C TRP A 421 34.92 3.21 9.50
N LYS A 422 35.82 3.91 8.78
CA LYS A 422 37.27 3.69 8.91
C LYS A 422 37.74 3.83 10.34
N ILE A 423 37.26 4.87 11.03
CA ILE A 423 37.55 5.12 12.45
C ILE A 423 36.99 3.98 13.31
N LEU A 424 35.73 3.59 13.11
CA LEU A 424 35.08 2.54 13.91
C LEU A 424 35.69 1.15 13.71
N THR A 425 36.19 0.84 12.52
CA THR A 425 36.82 -0.45 12.21
C THR A 425 38.34 -0.45 12.41
N GLU A 426 38.93 0.70 12.77
CA GLU A 426 40.39 0.89 12.88
C GLU A 426 41.14 0.47 11.60
N GLN A 427 40.58 0.78 10.43
CA GLN A 427 41.16 0.45 9.12
C GLN A 427 41.50 1.72 8.34
N ASP A 428 42.72 1.79 7.79
CA ASP A 428 43.16 2.91 6.96
C ASP A 428 42.38 2.99 5.63
N GLU A 429 41.99 1.84 5.08
CA GLU A 429 41.23 1.72 3.84
C GLU A 429 40.03 0.79 3.97
N LEU A 430 38.91 1.22 3.37
CA LEU A 430 37.68 0.43 3.24
C LEU A 430 37.35 0.23 1.76
N SER A 431 38.19 -0.50 1.04
CA SER A 431 38.00 -0.78 -0.39
C SER A 431 36.67 -1.49 -0.69
N SER A 432 36.17 -2.31 0.24
CA SER A 432 34.86 -2.95 0.13
C SER A 432 33.69 -1.97 0.24
N PHE A 433 33.87 -0.81 0.88
CA PHE A 433 32.85 0.24 0.95
C PHE A 433 32.62 0.88 -0.43
N ASP A 434 33.64 0.94 -1.27
CA ASP A 434 33.52 1.54 -2.60
C ASP A 434 32.57 0.73 -3.51
N ASN A 435 32.47 -0.57 -3.27
CA ASN A 435 31.51 -1.48 -3.91
C ASN A 435 30.10 -1.43 -3.29
N SER A 436 29.89 -0.65 -2.23
CA SER A 436 28.60 -0.59 -1.53
C SER A 436 27.52 0.08 -2.41
N ARG A 437 26.26 -0.32 -2.19
CA ARG A 437 25.12 0.26 -2.91
C ARG A 437 24.99 1.76 -2.67
N ALA A 438 25.31 2.23 -1.46
CA ALA A 438 25.25 3.64 -1.10
C ALA A 438 26.26 4.46 -1.92
N ASN A 439 27.52 4.01 -1.99
CA ASN A 439 28.57 4.67 -2.76
C ASN A 439 28.28 4.68 -4.27
N ILE A 440 27.92 3.53 -4.84
CA ILE A 440 27.55 3.43 -6.26
C ILE A 440 26.39 4.38 -6.57
N LYS A 441 25.36 4.42 -5.71
CA LYS A 441 24.19 5.28 -5.91
C LYS A 441 24.58 6.77 -5.86
N SER A 442 25.42 7.22 -4.92
CA SER A 442 25.85 8.61 -4.85
C SER A 442 26.68 9.04 -6.05
N GLU A 443 27.62 8.20 -6.49
CA GLU A 443 28.45 8.49 -7.66
C GLU A 443 27.60 8.54 -8.94
N MET A 444 26.66 7.61 -9.10
CA MET A 444 25.74 7.60 -10.25
C MET A 444 24.83 8.85 -10.30
N ILE A 445 24.37 9.34 -9.14
CA ILE A 445 23.57 10.56 -9.06
C ILE A 445 24.40 11.80 -9.40
N LEU A 446 25.65 11.86 -8.91
CA LEU A 446 26.57 12.94 -9.24
C LEU A 446 26.88 12.95 -10.73
N ILE A 447 27.26 11.80 -11.31
CA ILE A 447 27.51 11.67 -12.75
C ILE A 447 26.30 12.15 -13.55
N ARG A 448 25.09 11.68 -13.22
CA ARG A 448 23.87 12.11 -13.92
C ARG A 448 23.69 13.63 -13.86
N SER A 449 23.82 14.22 -12.68
CA SER A 449 23.61 15.66 -12.46
C SER A 449 24.67 16.49 -13.20
N SER A 450 25.94 16.07 -13.15
CA SER A 450 27.03 16.69 -13.91
C SER A 450 26.83 16.56 -15.43
N VAL A 451 26.30 15.44 -15.91
CA VAL A 451 26.01 15.29 -17.34
C VAL A 451 24.85 16.22 -17.74
N LEU A 452 23.78 16.30 -16.94
CA LEU A 452 22.64 17.18 -17.24
C LEU A 452 23.06 18.65 -17.36
N ILE A 453 23.98 19.13 -16.50
CA ILE A 453 24.46 20.52 -16.51
C ILE A 453 25.54 20.81 -17.58
N SER A 454 26.27 19.79 -18.05
CA SER A 454 27.39 19.96 -19.01
C SER A 454 27.02 20.49 -20.41
N GLY A 455 25.72 20.68 -20.69
CA GLY A 455 25.22 21.35 -21.89
C GLY A 455 24.56 22.72 -21.62
N ILE A 456 24.65 23.22 -20.39
CA ILE A 456 24.08 24.50 -19.94
C ILE A 456 25.21 25.40 -19.44
N GLU A 457 26.19 24.84 -18.73
CA GLU A 457 27.37 25.54 -18.25
C GLU A 457 28.65 24.91 -18.84
N ASP A 458 29.41 25.70 -19.60
CA ASP A 458 30.67 25.27 -20.23
C ASP A 458 31.81 25.01 -19.22
N ASN A 459 31.63 25.39 -17.93
CA ASN A 459 32.68 25.39 -16.91
C ASN A 459 32.81 24.08 -16.09
N TYR A 460 31.98 23.06 -16.32
CA TYR A 460 32.14 21.78 -15.63
C TYR A 460 33.22 20.92 -16.33
N LEU A 461 34.32 20.65 -15.61
CA LEU A 461 35.50 19.91 -16.08
C LEU A 461 35.13 18.58 -16.78
N ILE A 462 35.10 18.63 -18.11
CA ILE A 462 34.86 17.52 -19.06
C ILE A 462 35.72 16.29 -18.71
N ASP A 463 36.99 16.51 -18.38
CA ASP A 463 37.94 15.42 -18.06
C ASP A 463 37.60 14.66 -16.76
N SER A 464 36.77 15.25 -15.88
CA SER A 464 36.36 14.61 -14.63
C SER A 464 35.26 13.55 -14.83
N ILE A 465 34.39 13.69 -15.83
CA ILE A 465 33.23 12.78 -16.01
C ILE A 465 33.68 11.44 -16.61
N ASP A 466 34.50 11.44 -17.66
CA ASP A 466 35.00 10.20 -18.27
C ASP A 466 35.84 9.38 -17.28
N THR A 467 36.62 10.07 -16.45
CA THR A 467 37.38 9.45 -15.35
C THR A 467 36.45 8.78 -14.35
N LYS A 468 35.44 9.49 -13.85
CA LYS A 468 34.44 8.96 -12.90
C LYS A 468 33.65 7.78 -13.47
N VAL A 469 33.23 7.86 -14.74
CA VAL A 469 32.55 6.76 -15.43
C VAL A 469 33.46 5.53 -15.51
N SER A 470 34.74 5.73 -15.82
CA SER A 470 35.72 4.64 -15.90
C SER A 470 36.03 4.04 -14.53
N GLU A 471 36.03 4.83 -13.47
CA GLU A 471 36.20 4.35 -12.08
C GLU A 471 34.99 3.53 -11.63
N ILE A 472 33.77 4.07 -11.79
CA ILE A 472 32.55 3.39 -11.34
C ILE A 472 32.26 2.13 -12.16
N SER A 473 32.59 2.12 -13.46
CA SER A 473 32.41 0.92 -14.29
C SER A 473 33.17 -0.32 -13.77
N LYS A 474 34.25 -0.12 -13.00
CA LYS A 474 35.02 -1.21 -12.36
C LYS A 474 34.35 -1.74 -11.09
N LEU A 475 33.45 -0.98 -10.48
CA LEU A 475 32.81 -1.28 -9.19
C LEU A 475 31.40 -1.87 -9.35
N ILE A 476 30.72 -1.56 -10.46
CA ILE A 476 29.35 -2.02 -10.71
C ILE A 476 29.31 -3.44 -11.27
N SER A 477 28.37 -4.25 -10.77
CA SER A 477 28.12 -5.62 -11.25
C SER A 477 26.67 -5.84 -11.69
N HIS A 478 25.74 -5.00 -11.23
CA HIS A 478 24.31 -5.19 -11.50
C HIS A 478 23.95 -4.72 -12.93
N PRO A 479 23.27 -5.55 -13.76
CA PRO A 479 22.99 -5.23 -15.17
C PRO A 479 22.27 -3.90 -15.38
N LEU A 480 21.30 -3.56 -14.53
CA LEU A 480 20.57 -2.29 -14.64
C LEU A 480 21.44 -1.06 -14.35
N ASP A 481 22.43 -1.17 -13.45
CA ASP A 481 23.30 -0.04 -13.14
C ASP A 481 24.35 0.14 -14.25
N ILE A 482 24.81 -0.97 -14.86
CA ILE A 482 25.66 -0.94 -16.06
C ILE A 482 24.93 -0.24 -17.21
N SER A 483 23.69 -0.63 -17.50
CA SER A 483 22.83 0.02 -18.50
C SER A 483 22.69 1.53 -18.21
N ARG A 484 22.37 1.93 -16.97
CA ARG A 484 22.26 3.34 -16.59
C ARG A 484 23.56 4.12 -16.79
N LEU A 485 24.70 3.57 -16.37
CA LEU A 485 26.00 4.25 -16.50
C LEU A 485 26.35 4.47 -17.98
N ASN A 486 26.13 3.44 -18.79
CA ASN A 486 26.33 3.50 -20.25
C ASN A 486 25.43 4.57 -20.89
N ASN A 487 24.17 4.65 -20.47
CA ASN A 487 23.23 5.67 -20.93
C ASN A 487 23.68 7.09 -20.54
N TYR A 488 24.22 7.29 -19.33
CA TYR A 488 24.81 8.57 -18.95
C TYR A 488 26.02 8.93 -19.81
N LYS A 489 26.85 7.95 -20.19
CA LYS A 489 27.97 8.17 -21.10
C LYS A 489 27.52 8.55 -22.51
N ILE A 490 26.48 7.89 -23.05
CA ILE A 490 25.88 8.29 -24.34
C ILE A 490 25.37 9.75 -24.25
N MET A 491 24.58 10.06 -23.21
CA MET A 491 24.05 11.41 -22.98
C MET A 491 25.16 12.45 -22.91
N TYR A 492 26.25 12.14 -22.19
CA TYR A 492 27.42 12.99 -22.06
C TYR A 492 28.06 13.27 -23.43
N LEU A 493 28.36 12.24 -24.22
CA LEU A 493 28.95 12.40 -25.55
C LEU A 493 28.07 13.25 -26.48
N LEU A 494 26.74 13.09 -26.40
CA LEU A 494 25.80 13.92 -27.15
C LEU A 494 25.84 15.39 -26.70
N LYS A 495 25.91 15.65 -25.39
CA LYS A 495 26.11 17.00 -24.83
C LYS A 495 27.49 17.59 -25.11
N GLN A 496 28.47 16.78 -25.50
CA GLN A 496 29.77 17.26 -25.98
C GLN A 496 29.80 17.47 -27.51
N ARG A 497 28.65 17.38 -28.20
CA ARG A 497 28.54 17.41 -29.67
C ARG A 497 29.42 16.36 -30.36
N LYS A 498 29.64 15.22 -29.69
CA LYS A 498 30.38 14.07 -30.20
C LYS A 498 29.40 12.99 -30.68
N GLN A 499 28.48 13.35 -31.58
CA GLN A 499 27.36 12.46 -31.98
C GLN A 499 27.85 11.13 -32.55
N LYS A 500 28.89 11.19 -33.40
CA LYS A 500 29.49 9.99 -33.98
C LYS A 500 30.05 9.06 -32.91
N GLU A 501 30.81 9.60 -31.95
CA GLU A 501 31.38 8.81 -30.85
C GLU A 501 30.28 8.23 -29.95
N ALA A 502 29.20 8.99 -29.70
CA ALA A 502 28.05 8.49 -28.96
C ALA A 502 27.38 7.30 -29.65
N PHE A 503 27.21 7.37 -30.97
CA PHE A 503 26.62 6.29 -31.75
C PHE A 503 27.54 5.08 -31.88
N ASP A 504 28.83 5.29 -32.14
CA ASP A 504 29.83 4.22 -32.20
C ASP A 504 29.94 3.51 -30.84
N PHE A 505 29.87 4.26 -29.73
CA PHE A 505 29.79 3.70 -28.38
C PHE A 505 28.51 2.89 -28.17
N ALA A 506 27.33 3.41 -28.54
CA ALA A 506 26.08 2.67 -28.43
C ALA A 506 26.09 1.35 -29.25
N LEU A 507 26.68 1.36 -30.45
CA LEU A 507 26.86 0.14 -31.26
C LEU A 507 27.80 -0.87 -30.60
N SER A 508 28.85 -0.40 -29.92
CA SER A 508 29.77 -1.28 -29.19
C SER A 508 29.10 -1.99 -28.01
N LEU A 509 28.08 -1.35 -27.42
CA LEU A 509 27.27 -1.92 -26.34
C LEU A 509 26.25 -2.92 -26.85
N PHE A 510 25.70 -2.68 -28.04
CA PHE A 510 24.60 -3.45 -28.62
C PHE A 510 24.98 -4.07 -29.98
N PRO A 511 26.01 -4.93 -30.05
CA PRO A 511 26.49 -5.49 -31.32
C PRO A 511 25.44 -6.38 -32.01
N THR A 512 24.48 -6.89 -31.25
CA THR A 512 23.41 -7.84 -31.63
C THR A 512 22.04 -7.18 -31.74
N ILE A 513 21.96 -5.85 -31.87
CA ILE A 513 20.69 -5.08 -31.93
C ILE A 513 19.71 -5.52 -33.05
N GLU A 514 20.18 -6.26 -34.04
CA GLU A 514 19.35 -6.84 -35.10
C GLU A 514 18.52 -8.05 -34.65
N ILE A 515 18.88 -8.68 -33.52
CA ILE A 515 18.28 -9.94 -33.05
C ILE A 515 17.94 -9.96 -31.55
N GLU A 516 18.53 -9.08 -30.74
CA GLU A 516 18.28 -9.00 -29.29
C GLU A 516 17.55 -7.71 -28.93
N LEU A 517 16.52 -7.83 -28.08
CA LEU A 517 15.72 -6.69 -27.64
C LEU A 517 16.43 -5.88 -26.55
N LEU A 518 16.48 -4.56 -26.76
CA LEU A 518 16.95 -3.63 -25.75
C LEU A 518 15.84 -3.34 -24.74
N ASN A 519 16.20 -3.05 -23.49
CA ASN A 519 15.24 -2.43 -22.58
C ASN A 519 14.90 -1.01 -23.08
N TYR A 520 13.77 -0.45 -22.62
CA TYR A 520 13.27 0.80 -23.19
C TYR A 520 14.21 2.00 -23.03
N PHE A 521 15.00 2.06 -21.95
CA PHE A 521 15.94 3.17 -21.76
C PHE A 521 17.17 3.01 -22.65
N ASP A 522 17.71 1.81 -22.79
CA ASP A 522 18.81 1.53 -23.73
C ASP A 522 18.38 1.80 -25.18
N LEU A 523 17.16 1.39 -25.56
CA LEU A 523 16.59 1.69 -26.87
C LEU A 523 16.43 3.21 -27.09
N LEU A 524 15.99 3.95 -26.06
CA LEU A 524 15.83 5.40 -26.14
C LEU A 524 17.17 6.09 -26.43
N TRP A 525 18.21 5.77 -25.65
CA TRP A 525 19.53 6.38 -25.81
C TRP A 525 20.22 5.94 -27.10
N PHE A 526 20.03 4.69 -27.53
CA PHE A 526 20.45 4.23 -28.85
C PHE A 526 19.79 5.04 -29.96
N MET A 527 18.46 5.17 -29.94
CA MET A 527 17.70 5.93 -30.94
C MET A 527 18.10 7.40 -30.95
N LYS A 528 18.35 7.99 -29.79
CA LYS A 528 18.80 9.37 -29.68
C LYS A 528 20.19 9.57 -30.32
N ALA A 529 21.14 8.69 -30.03
CA ALA A 529 22.48 8.74 -30.63
C ALA A 529 22.46 8.53 -32.15
N LEU A 530 21.61 7.61 -32.62
CA LEU A 530 21.37 7.36 -34.04
C LEU A 530 20.78 8.59 -34.72
N ASN A 531 19.67 9.12 -34.20
CA ASN A 531 18.99 10.29 -34.77
C ASN A 531 19.86 11.54 -34.80
N ASP A 532 20.60 11.82 -33.72
CA ASP A 532 21.52 12.95 -33.68
C ASP A 532 22.63 12.77 -34.71
N SER A 533 23.19 11.57 -34.82
CA SER A 533 24.22 11.29 -35.83
C SER A 533 23.69 11.43 -37.27
N ILE A 534 22.42 11.12 -37.54
CA ILE A 534 21.78 11.36 -38.84
C ILE A 534 21.59 12.87 -39.07
N LEU A 535 21.00 13.56 -38.09
CA LEU A 535 20.69 14.99 -38.16
C LEU A 535 21.94 15.84 -38.45
N PHE A 536 23.07 15.50 -37.82
CA PHE A 536 24.35 16.18 -38.02
C PHE A 536 25.22 15.58 -39.14
N ASN A 537 24.65 14.74 -40.03
CA ASN A 537 25.34 14.10 -41.17
C ASN A 537 26.63 13.35 -40.80
N LYS A 538 26.63 12.62 -39.68
CA LYS A 538 27.77 11.85 -39.16
C LYS A 538 27.74 10.35 -39.49
N ILE A 539 26.67 9.85 -40.12
CA ILE A 539 26.50 8.44 -40.48
C ILE A 539 26.76 8.18 -41.96
N THR A 540 27.54 7.14 -42.26
CA THR A 540 27.87 6.72 -43.64
C THR A 540 27.09 5.50 -44.13
N LYS A 541 26.55 4.65 -43.24
CA LYS A 541 25.87 3.38 -43.58
C LYS A 541 24.44 3.26 -43.01
N LEU A 542 23.62 4.28 -43.23
CA LEU A 542 22.27 4.37 -42.67
C LEU A 542 21.35 3.19 -42.99
N LYS A 543 21.43 2.65 -44.22
CA LYS A 543 20.55 1.54 -44.67
C LYS A 543 20.61 0.30 -43.78
N LYS A 544 21.77 0.01 -43.18
CA LYS A 544 21.94 -1.14 -42.28
C LYS A 544 21.07 -1.03 -41.03
N TYR A 545 20.90 0.17 -40.51
CA TYR A 545 20.22 0.39 -39.23
C TYR A 545 18.70 0.46 -39.34
N ILE A 546 18.16 0.60 -40.56
CA ILE A 546 16.70 0.60 -40.78
C ILE A 546 16.09 -0.72 -40.31
N SER A 547 16.66 -1.86 -40.73
CA SER A 547 16.16 -3.18 -40.31
C SER A 547 16.30 -3.42 -38.81
N SER A 548 17.37 -2.91 -38.18
CA SER A 548 17.55 -3.02 -36.73
C SER A 548 16.47 -2.25 -35.97
N VAL A 549 16.18 -1.01 -36.38
CA VAL A 549 15.14 -0.19 -35.76
C VAL A 549 13.76 -0.82 -35.96
N ASP A 550 13.46 -1.28 -37.17
CA ASP A 550 12.19 -1.94 -37.47
C ASP A 550 12.00 -3.21 -36.62
N PHE A 551 13.05 -4.00 -36.40
CA PHE A 551 13.02 -5.15 -35.50
C PHE A 551 12.67 -4.73 -34.06
N GLN A 552 13.39 -3.75 -33.48
CA GLN A 552 13.16 -3.31 -32.10
C GLN A 552 11.72 -2.80 -31.90
N PHE A 553 11.21 -1.98 -32.82
CA PHE A 553 9.88 -1.38 -32.70
C PHE A 553 8.73 -2.32 -33.10
N SER A 554 9.01 -3.41 -33.83
CA SER A 554 8.00 -4.46 -34.10
C SER A 554 7.55 -5.19 -32.83
N GLN A 555 8.39 -5.20 -31.79
CA GLN A 555 8.14 -5.85 -30.51
C GLN A 555 7.69 -4.85 -29.42
N LEU A 556 7.57 -3.56 -29.76
CA LEU A 556 7.14 -2.53 -28.82
C LEU A 556 5.64 -2.69 -28.53
N ASP A 557 5.29 -2.86 -27.27
CA ASP A 557 3.90 -2.88 -26.81
C ASP A 557 3.25 -1.51 -27.06
N ILE A 558 2.35 -1.46 -28.05
CA ILE A 558 1.67 -0.24 -28.50
C ILE A 558 0.66 0.31 -27.49
N ASP A 559 0.18 -0.53 -26.57
CA ASP A 559 -0.81 -0.13 -25.56
C ASP A 559 -0.14 0.45 -24.31
N LYS A 560 1.18 0.30 -24.19
CA LYS A 560 1.94 0.80 -23.06
C LYS A 560 2.00 2.32 -23.06
N LYS A 561 1.84 2.91 -21.87
CA LYS A 561 1.85 4.35 -21.62
C LYS A 561 2.86 4.74 -20.56
N GLY A 562 3.25 6.01 -20.60
CA GLY A 562 4.17 6.63 -19.67
C GLY A 562 5.62 6.57 -20.10
N HIS A 563 6.46 7.23 -19.32
CA HIS A 563 7.88 7.38 -19.62
C HIS A 563 8.64 6.05 -19.48
N PRO A 564 9.54 5.67 -20.42
CA PRO A 564 10.01 6.44 -21.58
C PRO A 564 9.31 6.13 -22.92
N ILE A 565 8.13 5.48 -22.93
CA ILE A 565 7.44 5.07 -24.17
C ILE A 565 7.03 6.27 -25.02
N ASP A 566 6.60 7.35 -24.38
CA ASP A 566 6.31 8.63 -25.05
C ASP A 566 7.52 9.16 -25.83
N LEU A 567 8.72 9.03 -25.26
CA LEU A 567 9.96 9.45 -25.90
C LEU A 567 10.40 8.51 -27.01
N LEU A 568 10.24 7.19 -26.84
CA LEU A 568 10.53 6.22 -27.90
C LEU A 568 9.71 6.49 -29.16
N TRP A 569 8.42 6.78 -29.02
CA TRP A 569 7.58 7.17 -30.16
C TRP A 569 8.06 8.46 -30.82
N ARG A 570 8.54 9.43 -30.04
CA ARG A 570 9.09 10.68 -30.57
C ARG A 570 10.39 10.44 -31.35
N GLU A 571 11.29 9.63 -30.81
CA GLU A 571 12.55 9.30 -31.49
C GLU A 571 12.32 8.43 -32.73
N LEU A 572 11.36 7.50 -32.72
CA LEU A 572 10.96 6.77 -33.92
C LEU A 572 10.39 7.70 -34.99
N ALA A 573 9.58 8.69 -34.59
CA ALA A 573 9.05 9.67 -35.53
C ALA A 573 10.16 10.46 -36.23
N LEU A 574 11.18 10.89 -35.48
CA LEU A 574 12.33 11.57 -36.05
C LEU A 574 13.13 10.66 -37.00
N PHE A 575 13.30 9.39 -36.63
CA PHE A 575 13.97 8.40 -37.47
C PHE A 575 13.22 8.16 -38.80
N ASP A 576 11.90 7.95 -38.76
CA ASP A 576 11.10 7.75 -39.97
C ASP A 576 11.17 8.97 -40.89
N PHE A 577 11.21 10.18 -40.33
CA PHE A 577 11.38 11.40 -41.10
C PHE A 577 12.78 11.54 -41.71
N LEU A 578 13.84 11.42 -40.91
CA LEU A 578 15.21 11.66 -41.35
C LEU A 578 15.77 10.50 -42.21
N ALA A 579 15.51 9.26 -41.81
CA ALA A 579 16.14 8.09 -42.42
C ALA A 579 15.33 7.45 -43.55
N LYS A 580 14.00 7.39 -43.39
CA LYS A 580 13.09 6.77 -44.36
C LYS A 580 12.42 7.79 -45.28
N ASN A 581 12.52 9.08 -44.97
CA ASN A 581 11.80 10.16 -45.66
C ASN A 581 10.27 9.93 -45.66
N ASP A 582 9.73 9.32 -44.60
CA ASP A 582 8.31 9.01 -44.45
C ASP A 582 7.63 9.95 -43.46
N LYS A 583 7.22 11.12 -43.98
CA LYS A 583 6.48 12.13 -43.21
C LYS A 583 5.17 11.61 -42.63
N LYS A 584 4.46 10.72 -43.31
CA LYS A 584 3.13 10.26 -42.88
C LYS A 584 3.25 9.40 -41.62
N THR A 585 4.21 8.48 -41.62
CA THR A 585 4.47 7.62 -40.47
C THR A 585 5.07 8.41 -39.31
N ALA A 586 5.97 9.36 -39.58
CA ALA A 586 6.51 10.26 -38.56
C ALA A 586 5.40 11.01 -37.79
N LEU A 587 4.42 11.61 -38.49
CA LEU A 587 3.30 12.31 -37.85
C LEU A 587 2.38 11.36 -37.06
N LYS A 588 2.19 10.12 -37.53
CA LYS A 588 1.46 9.09 -36.76
C LYS A 588 2.19 8.78 -35.44
N ASN A 589 3.51 8.63 -35.48
CA ASN A 589 4.32 8.33 -34.30
C ASN A 589 4.38 9.51 -33.32
N ILE A 590 4.35 10.77 -33.79
CA ILE A 590 4.15 11.93 -32.91
C ILE A 590 2.79 11.88 -32.21
N LYS A 591 1.71 11.51 -32.91
CA LYS A 591 0.40 11.35 -32.28
C LYS A 591 0.43 10.26 -31.20
N ASN A 592 1.12 9.14 -31.46
CA ASN A 592 1.33 8.09 -30.47
C ASN A 592 2.11 8.62 -29.25
N SER A 593 3.20 9.35 -29.45
CA SER A 593 3.97 10.01 -28.40
C SER A 593 3.10 10.89 -27.50
N LYS A 594 2.27 11.77 -28.08
CA LYS A 594 1.30 12.61 -27.35
C LYS A 594 0.29 11.76 -26.56
N SER A 595 -0.18 10.65 -27.12
CA SER A 595 -1.18 9.78 -26.48
C SER A 595 -0.61 8.89 -25.36
N SER A 596 0.68 8.58 -25.42
CA SER A 596 1.41 7.80 -24.40
C SER A 596 1.97 8.69 -23.28
N PHE A 597 1.94 10.01 -23.41
CA PHE A 597 2.44 10.96 -22.42
C PHE A 597 1.56 10.98 -21.17
N THR A 598 2.13 10.71 -19.99
CA THR A 598 1.37 10.63 -18.72
C THR A 598 1.94 11.49 -17.59
N LEU A 599 3.02 12.24 -17.82
CA LEU A 599 3.58 13.12 -16.79
C LEU A 599 2.62 14.28 -16.49
N GLY A 600 2.62 14.72 -15.24
CA GLY A 600 1.80 15.83 -14.73
C GLY A 600 2.29 17.20 -15.19
N ASP A 601 2.29 18.15 -14.26
CA ASP A 601 2.54 19.57 -14.56
C ASP A 601 3.95 20.05 -14.17
N SER A 602 4.89 19.14 -13.94
CA SER A 602 6.30 19.47 -13.69
C SER A 602 6.92 20.24 -14.86
N ALA A 603 7.99 20.98 -14.58
CA ALA A 603 8.68 21.75 -15.61
C ALA A 603 9.23 20.84 -16.72
N ILE A 604 9.75 19.66 -16.37
CA ILE A 604 10.20 18.66 -17.34
C ILE A 604 9.05 18.15 -18.22
N ALA A 605 7.84 18.00 -17.67
CA ALA A 605 6.69 17.59 -18.46
C ALA A 605 6.26 18.66 -19.46
N GLN A 606 6.27 19.94 -19.05
CA GLN A 606 6.02 21.07 -19.94
C GLN A 606 7.08 21.15 -21.05
N TRP A 607 8.35 21.00 -20.69
CA TRP A 607 9.46 20.96 -21.64
C TRP A 607 9.27 19.86 -22.69
N LEU A 608 8.98 18.63 -22.26
CA LEU A 608 8.79 17.51 -23.18
C LEU A 608 7.60 17.71 -24.13
N LYS A 609 6.49 18.30 -23.66
CA LYS A 609 5.34 18.66 -24.51
C LYS A 609 5.75 19.68 -25.58
N ILE A 610 6.48 20.72 -25.20
CA ILE A 610 7.01 21.73 -26.13
C ILE A 610 7.92 21.07 -27.17
N VAL A 611 8.83 20.19 -26.75
CA VAL A 611 9.74 19.49 -27.66
C VAL A 611 8.99 18.58 -28.64
N ILE A 612 7.91 17.92 -28.22
CA ILE A 612 7.05 17.14 -29.13
C ILE A 612 6.44 18.06 -30.20
N ASP A 613 5.94 19.24 -29.82
CA ASP A 613 5.37 20.20 -30.77
C ASP A 613 6.42 20.74 -31.75
N ILE A 614 7.66 20.98 -31.28
CA ILE A 614 8.78 21.37 -32.15
C ILE A 614 9.07 20.28 -33.20
N HIS A 615 9.04 18.99 -32.83
CA HIS A 615 9.22 17.90 -33.78
C HIS A 615 8.08 17.85 -34.82
N GLU A 616 6.83 17.99 -34.37
CA GLU A 616 5.67 18.00 -35.26
C GLU A 616 5.77 19.13 -36.31
N ASP A 617 6.02 20.35 -35.85
CA ASP A 617 6.13 21.53 -36.71
C ASP A 617 7.35 21.46 -37.64
N PHE A 618 8.45 20.84 -37.19
CA PHE A 618 9.61 20.52 -38.04
C PHE A 618 9.24 19.58 -39.19
N PHE A 619 8.50 18.50 -38.92
CA PHE A 619 8.03 17.58 -39.98
C PHE A 619 7.03 18.25 -40.93
N LEU A 620 6.23 19.18 -40.42
CA LEU A 620 5.29 19.96 -41.20
C LEU A 620 5.92 21.09 -42.01
N LYS A 621 7.20 21.44 -41.74
CA LYS A 621 7.88 22.63 -42.25
C LYS A 621 7.14 23.93 -41.89
N LYS A 622 6.66 24.00 -40.65
CA LYS A 622 5.89 25.12 -40.08
C LYS A 622 6.47 25.60 -38.75
N SER A 623 7.79 25.50 -38.59
CA SER A 623 8.47 25.91 -37.36
C SER A 623 8.18 27.37 -37.02
N LYS A 624 7.71 27.59 -35.79
CA LYS A 624 7.49 28.91 -35.20
C LYS A 624 8.80 29.52 -34.69
N ASN A 625 8.74 30.79 -34.30
CA ASN A 625 9.84 31.43 -33.58
C ASN A 625 10.03 30.77 -32.20
N GLU A 626 11.28 30.65 -31.73
CA GLU A 626 11.63 30.12 -30.40
C GLU A 626 10.78 30.74 -29.28
N LYS A 627 10.60 32.07 -29.30
CA LYS A 627 9.79 32.80 -28.29
C LYS A 627 8.33 32.36 -28.25
N GLU A 628 7.79 31.86 -29.35
CA GLU A 628 6.39 31.41 -29.40
C GLU A 628 6.21 30.04 -28.73
N TYR A 629 7.17 29.12 -28.89
CA TYR A 629 7.12 27.80 -28.25
C TYR A 629 7.24 27.89 -26.73
N PHE A 630 8.11 28.77 -26.24
CA PHE A 630 8.41 28.89 -24.80
C PHE A 630 7.55 29.94 -24.09
N LYS A 631 6.49 30.45 -24.73
CA LYS A 631 5.60 31.44 -24.13
C LYS A 631 4.92 30.86 -22.87
N GLY A 632 5.26 31.41 -21.70
CA GLY A 632 4.72 30.96 -20.42
C GLY A 632 5.48 29.80 -19.76
N PHE A 633 6.56 29.31 -20.38
CA PHE A 633 7.49 28.38 -19.75
C PHE A 633 8.31 29.12 -18.69
N LYS A 634 8.27 28.64 -17.45
CA LYS A 634 8.81 29.39 -16.30
C LYS A 634 10.30 29.18 -16.03
N ASN A 635 10.90 28.13 -16.58
CA ASN A 635 12.31 27.84 -16.34
C ASN A 635 13.17 28.66 -17.30
N ILE A 636 13.78 29.72 -16.76
CA ILE A 636 14.58 30.69 -17.50
C ILE A 636 15.95 30.10 -17.87
N GLU A 637 16.53 29.25 -17.02
CA GLU A 637 17.88 28.70 -17.19
C GLU A 637 18.06 27.95 -18.52
N LEU A 638 17.12 27.08 -18.87
CA LEU A 638 17.15 26.35 -20.14
C LEU A 638 16.94 27.25 -21.35
N ILE A 639 16.14 28.32 -21.22
CA ILE A 639 15.91 29.28 -22.30
C ILE A 639 17.21 30.07 -22.56
N GLU A 640 17.83 30.60 -21.50
CA GLU A 640 19.10 31.32 -21.59
C GLU A 640 20.20 30.43 -22.17
N ALA A 641 20.24 29.14 -21.82
CA ALA A 641 21.18 28.20 -22.41
C ALA A 641 21.02 28.11 -23.94
N MET A 642 19.79 28.10 -24.47
CA MET A 642 19.55 28.05 -25.92
C MET A 642 20.05 29.29 -26.67
N ASP A 643 20.04 30.46 -26.03
CA ASP A 643 20.48 31.72 -26.63
C ASP A 643 22.00 31.70 -26.88
N ASN A 644 22.75 30.85 -26.16
CA ASN A 644 24.19 30.66 -26.35
C ASN A 644 24.56 29.80 -27.58
N PHE A 645 23.57 29.21 -28.25
CA PHE A 645 23.80 28.47 -29.50
C PHE A 645 23.68 29.44 -30.67
N GLY A 646 24.70 29.48 -31.54
CA GLY A 646 24.70 30.25 -32.78
C GLY A 646 23.64 29.78 -33.80
N ASP A 647 23.91 29.93 -35.09
CA ASP A 647 22.97 29.62 -36.18
C ASP A 647 22.78 28.11 -36.41
N ILE A 648 22.27 27.38 -35.42
CA ILE A 648 21.76 26.02 -35.54
C ILE A 648 20.23 26.02 -35.41
N SER A 649 19.58 24.99 -35.97
CA SER A 649 18.12 24.90 -35.94
C SER A 649 17.59 24.73 -34.52
N LEU A 650 16.37 25.22 -34.27
CA LEU A 650 15.71 25.08 -32.97
C LEU A 650 15.62 23.60 -32.52
N LEU A 651 15.40 22.67 -33.46
CA LEU A 651 15.37 21.24 -33.16
C LEU A 651 16.72 20.76 -32.61
N GLU A 652 17.83 21.19 -33.22
CA GLU A 652 19.18 20.86 -32.73
C GLU A 652 19.46 21.46 -31.36
N LYS A 653 19.07 22.73 -31.14
CA LYS A 653 19.21 23.40 -29.83
C LYS A 653 18.49 22.62 -28.73
N VAL A 654 17.19 22.34 -28.90
CA VAL A 654 16.41 21.67 -27.85
C VAL A 654 16.89 20.25 -27.58
N ARG A 655 17.37 19.53 -28.60
CA ARG A 655 17.91 18.16 -28.41
C ARG A 655 19.20 18.15 -27.60
N TYR A 656 20.03 19.19 -27.75
CA TYR A 656 21.26 19.37 -27.00
C TYR A 656 21.02 19.67 -25.51
N ILE A 657 20.16 20.66 -25.23
CA ILE A 657 19.90 21.07 -23.84
C ILE A 657 18.92 20.14 -23.12
N SER A 658 18.14 19.35 -23.86
CA SER A 658 17.14 18.45 -23.28
C SER A 658 17.75 17.54 -22.19
N PRO A 659 17.05 17.36 -21.05
CA PRO A 659 17.40 16.35 -20.05
C PRO A 659 17.27 14.91 -20.56
N TYR A 660 16.53 14.70 -21.65
CA TYR A 660 16.28 13.41 -22.30
C TYR A 660 16.68 13.41 -23.75
#